data_AF-A0A0G0L979-F1
#
_entry.id   AF-A0A0G0L979-F1
#
_cell.length_a   1.000
_cell.length_b   1.000
_cell.length_c   1.000
_cell.angle_alpha   90.00
_cell.angle_beta   90.00
_cell.angle_gamma   90.00
#
_symmetry.space_group_name_H-M   'P 1'
#
loop_
_entity.id
_entity.type
_entity.pdbx_description
1 polymer ?
#
loop_
_entity_poly.entity_id
_entity_poly.type
_entity_poly.pdbx_seq_one_letter_code
_entity_poly.pdbx_strand_id
1 'polypeptide(L)'
;MLKHSIVFWGGALLGITLVTIGLSAASLDGTSSVIFKEDHHVFRDGEQAKGFVYLDDGFTVLNNATATVNCLYPVAGSIDLRGTGNLVLEGCLALDNQSTITQGGYILSEGSGVALHSDVTVPRGVVVHCAGDMVIDGHGNTLHLEPDTQLFLDTDSTLTLKNMVLMVDRSYPGQPALHVSTSLSKLCFDNVVLNLGNDLYLNKGQFFFHNDVVVTGTSALVYAASVPSFVAPASQLYFDYGTTFSFSPCTSHRDLLKFVDETASLFFDGATLKATGTGMQLTNGDVYFDDLVSIEQRDFNLSVVSASKLQSVNLVSVFTLAFSPNGRYVAVGTLSGTDRLHLYALEGGQLVHKQSLGGANSVHCVAWSPDGNYLAIGRDSTPRLVLYALEDGLLQSKQTFTISNQVRPVAWSPDGRFLAIGKYYTDTVGLELYSFKYGQLTYLQTVNVGSSVNSLKWSRDGRYLAVGASDLRLYRLVDESFDWVQTVSDGSVSTLAWSPDGNYVAIGSSNLRIYSFANAQLQLTSTVSGSSISGIDWVSGGNFLLSVGNNTVRWFSFVGGQAAYVSSFALSSSAQISVSADGGYCAIGKQSGSNDLELYPVTYSGKAINKEISFGDGEYASNNCSVNILSNARVIVGGNVVYNAV
;
A
#
# COMPACT_ATOMS: atom_id res chain seq x y z
N MET A 1 12.08 -47.10 25.37
CA MET A 1 12.62 -48.32 26.03
C MET A 1 12.00 -49.56 25.43
N LEU A 2 12.68 -50.22 24.48
CA LEU A 2 12.44 -51.62 24.12
C LEU A 2 13.81 -52.28 24.03
N LYS A 3 14.08 -53.17 24.99
CA LYS A 3 15.34 -53.91 25.17
C LYS A 3 15.53 -54.88 24.00
N HIS A 4 16.60 -54.72 23.22
CA HIS A 4 17.18 -55.81 22.46
C HIS A 4 18.52 -56.19 23.10
N SER A 5 18.57 -57.40 23.66
CA SER A 5 19.80 -58.01 24.16
C SER A 5 20.35 -58.91 23.06
N ILE A 6 21.58 -58.70 22.62
CA ILE A 6 22.32 -59.61 21.74
C ILE A 6 23.40 -60.29 22.59
N VAL A 7 23.36 -61.62 22.65
CA VAL A 7 24.35 -62.46 23.33
C VAL A 7 25.39 -62.91 22.29
N PHE A 8 26.69 -62.71 22.58
CA PHE A 8 27.78 -63.22 21.76
C PHE A 8 28.32 -64.56 22.32
N TRP A 9 28.51 -65.53 21.45
CA TRP A 9 29.39 -66.69 21.67
C TRP A 9 30.59 -66.57 20.73
N GLY A 10 31.79 -66.51 21.33
CA GLY A 10 33.06 -67.01 20.76
C GLY A 10 33.62 -66.35 19.49
N GLY A 11 34.71 -65.59 19.68
CA GLY A 11 35.90 -65.70 18.81
C GLY A 11 36.05 -64.73 17.64
N ALA A 12 37.09 -63.88 17.75
CA ALA A 12 37.78 -63.11 16.71
C ALA A 12 37.11 -61.83 16.15
N LEU A 13 37.76 -60.71 16.48
CA LEU A 13 37.58 -59.38 15.87
C LEU A 13 37.82 -59.44 14.35
N LEU A 14 36.85 -58.96 13.58
CA LEU A 14 37.09 -58.36 12.26
C LEU A 14 36.22 -57.10 12.17
N GLY A 15 36.89 -55.96 12.00
CA GLY A 15 36.27 -54.65 11.99
C GLY A 15 35.29 -54.49 10.83
N ILE A 16 34.05 -54.15 11.16
CA ILE A 16 33.09 -53.59 10.21
C ILE A 16 33.06 -52.09 10.47
N THR A 17 33.59 -51.33 9.53
CA THR A 17 33.40 -49.89 9.45
C THR A 17 31.91 -49.65 9.20
N LEU A 18 31.17 -49.20 10.22
CA LEU A 18 29.83 -48.69 10.01
C LEU A 18 29.96 -47.37 9.25
N VAL A 19 29.81 -47.42 7.93
CA VAL A 19 29.45 -46.24 7.16
C VAL A 19 28.03 -45.89 7.61
N THR A 20 27.89 -44.91 8.50
CA THR A 20 26.61 -44.22 8.70
C THR A 20 26.30 -43.47 7.40
N ILE A 21 25.73 -44.19 6.44
CA ILE A 21 24.96 -43.58 5.36
C ILE A 21 23.83 -42.86 6.08
N GLY A 22 23.77 -41.54 5.94
CA GLY A 22 22.68 -40.71 6.45
C GLY A 22 21.37 -41.13 5.81
N LEU A 23 20.71 -42.13 6.40
CA LEU A 23 19.30 -42.45 6.16
C LEU A 23 18.49 -41.50 7.05
N SER A 24 18.38 -40.24 6.63
CA SER A 24 17.32 -39.38 7.14
C SER A 24 16.02 -39.84 6.49
N ALA A 25 15.01 -40.20 7.30
CA ALA A 25 13.71 -40.58 6.78
C ALA A 25 13.09 -39.39 6.01
N ALA A 26 13.07 -39.53 4.68
CA ALA A 26 12.32 -38.70 3.75
C ALA A 26 10.84 -39.09 3.88
N SER A 27 9.98 -38.10 4.15
CA SER A 27 8.54 -38.24 4.39
C SER A 27 8.11 -38.95 5.69
N LEU A 28 7.14 -38.35 6.37
CA LEU A 28 6.45 -38.86 7.56
C LEU A 28 5.15 -39.57 7.14
N ASP A 29 5.21 -40.89 7.01
CA ASP A 29 4.04 -41.72 6.67
C ASP A 29 3.38 -42.32 7.92
N GLY A 30 2.42 -41.58 8.48
CA GLY A 30 1.59 -41.99 9.59
C GLY A 30 0.31 -42.73 9.19
N THR A 31 0.19 -43.25 7.97
CA THR A 31 -1.06 -43.91 7.50
C THR A 31 -1.32 -45.26 8.16
N SER A 32 -0.27 -45.94 8.62
CA SER A 32 -0.34 -47.27 9.24
C SER A 32 0.05 -47.29 10.72
N SER A 33 0.67 -46.22 11.22
CA SER A 33 1.10 -46.08 12.62
C SER A 33 1.23 -44.61 13.01
N VAL A 34 1.16 -44.32 14.31
CA VAL A 34 1.29 -42.95 14.80
C VAL A 34 2.76 -42.52 14.79
N ILE A 35 3.04 -41.33 14.24
CA ILE A 35 4.36 -40.69 14.26
C ILE A 35 4.28 -39.46 15.14
N PHE A 36 5.09 -39.44 16.20
CA PHE A 36 5.28 -38.27 17.06
C PHE A 36 6.61 -37.59 16.71
N LYS A 37 6.56 -36.29 16.40
CA LYS A 37 7.71 -35.42 16.19
C LYS A 37 7.70 -34.29 17.19
N GLU A 38 8.52 -34.47 18.23
CA GLU A 38 8.74 -33.49 19.30
C GLU A 38 9.72 -32.39 18.87
N ASP A 39 10.63 -32.67 17.93
CA ASP A 39 11.57 -31.68 17.39
C ASP A 39 11.01 -31.01 16.13
N HIS A 40 11.36 -29.73 15.93
CA HIS A 40 11.02 -28.95 14.73
C HIS A 40 11.39 -29.68 13.43
N HIS A 41 10.39 -29.95 12.58
CA HIS A 41 10.59 -30.69 11.35
C HIS A 41 11.04 -29.78 10.20
N VAL A 42 11.91 -30.26 9.31
CA VAL A 42 12.36 -29.50 8.13
C VAL A 42 12.08 -30.31 6.89
N PHE A 43 11.06 -29.90 6.14
CA PHE A 43 10.69 -30.49 4.86
C PHE A 43 11.67 -30.04 3.76
N ARG A 44 12.19 -31.03 3.05
CA ARG A 44 12.89 -30.87 1.75
C ARG A 44 11.91 -31.06 0.60
N ASP A 45 12.40 -30.77 -0.60
CA ASP A 45 11.59 -30.84 -1.80
C ASP A 45 11.04 -32.25 -2.04
N GLY A 46 9.71 -32.34 -2.20
CA GLY A 46 8.96 -33.57 -2.38
C GLY A 46 8.67 -34.37 -1.11
N GLU A 47 9.09 -33.91 0.08
CA GLU A 47 8.78 -34.60 1.33
C GLU A 47 7.31 -34.39 1.75
N GLN A 48 6.76 -35.37 2.47
CA GLN A 48 5.34 -35.40 2.83
C GLN A 48 5.14 -35.70 4.31
N ALA A 49 4.01 -35.26 4.88
CA ALA A 49 3.51 -35.74 6.16
C ALA A 49 2.03 -36.12 6.05
N LYS A 50 1.70 -37.39 6.26
CA LYS A 50 0.34 -37.93 6.01
C LYS A 50 -0.13 -38.86 7.12
N GLY A 51 -1.42 -38.83 7.45
CA GLY A 51 -2.04 -39.73 8.42
C GLY A 51 -1.84 -39.28 9.87
N PHE A 52 -1.60 -40.22 10.78
CA PHE A 52 -1.44 -39.99 12.21
C PHE A 52 -0.05 -39.40 12.55
N VAL A 53 0.26 -38.22 12.01
CA VAL A 53 1.50 -37.49 12.28
C VAL A 53 1.20 -36.31 13.21
N TYR A 54 1.92 -36.25 14.32
CA TYR A 54 1.86 -35.17 15.31
C TYR A 54 3.17 -34.36 15.26
N LEU A 55 3.05 -33.06 14.98
CA LEU A 55 4.18 -32.11 14.90
C LEU A 55 4.04 -31.13 16.09
N ASP A 56 4.83 -31.34 17.14
CA ASP A 56 4.73 -30.60 18.41
C ASP A 56 5.55 -29.30 18.45
N ASP A 57 6.55 -29.18 17.58
CA ASP A 57 7.42 -28.00 17.48
C ASP A 57 7.48 -27.49 16.04
N GLY A 58 6.34 -27.52 15.35
CA GLY A 58 6.18 -26.89 14.05
C GLY A 58 6.99 -27.53 12.93
N PHE A 59 7.10 -26.78 11.83
CA PHE A 59 7.91 -27.19 10.69
C PHE A 59 8.38 -26.04 9.82
N THR A 60 9.47 -26.28 9.10
CA THR A 60 9.97 -25.41 8.03
C THR A 60 9.81 -26.11 6.68
N VAL A 61 9.36 -25.37 5.67
CA VAL A 61 9.51 -25.75 4.25
C VAL A 61 10.64 -24.92 3.67
N LEU A 62 11.68 -25.57 3.15
CA LEU A 62 12.85 -24.87 2.61
C LEU A 62 12.50 -24.03 1.37
N ASN A 63 13.34 -23.04 1.07
CA ASN A 63 13.20 -22.20 -0.12
C ASN A 63 13.02 -23.04 -1.38
N ASN A 64 11.96 -22.75 -2.14
CA ASN A 64 11.59 -23.42 -3.39
C ASN A 64 11.30 -24.92 -3.24
N ALA A 65 11.28 -25.46 -2.03
CA ALA A 65 10.89 -26.84 -1.77
C ALA A 65 9.36 -26.95 -1.74
N THR A 66 8.84 -28.10 -2.14
CA THR A 66 7.43 -28.44 -2.00
C THR A 66 7.25 -29.51 -0.92
N ALA A 67 6.44 -29.22 0.08
CA ALA A 67 6.01 -30.16 1.11
C ALA A 67 4.52 -30.48 0.95
N THR A 68 4.13 -31.75 1.09
CA THR A 68 2.72 -32.15 1.05
C THR A 68 2.24 -32.59 2.43
N VAL A 69 1.19 -31.96 2.94
CA VAL A 69 0.67 -32.23 4.29
C VAL A 69 -0.79 -32.68 4.25
N ASN A 70 -1.06 -33.75 4.99
CA ASN A 70 -2.39 -34.31 5.27
C ASN A 70 -2.36 -35.02 6.64
N CYS A 71 -2.07 -34.25 7.68
CA CYS A 71 -2.00 -34.74 9.05
C CYS A 71 -3.40 -34.75 9.69
N LEU A 72 -3.71 -35.83 10.41
CA LEU A 72 -4.98 -35.94 11.17
C LEU A 72 -4.92 -35.23 12.53
N TYR A 73 -3.72 -34.97 13.05
CA TYR A 73 -3.54 -34.24 14.29
C TYR A 73 -3.18 -32.77 14.02
N PRO A 74 -3.57 -31.86 14.93
CA PRO A 74 -3.14 -30.48 14.87
C PRO A 74 -1.62 -30.36 14.92
N VAL A 75 -1.11 -29.31 14.28
CA VAL A 75 0.28 -28.87 14.39
C VAL A 75 0.38 -27.87 15.53
N ALA A 76 1.42 -27.98 16.34
CA ALA A 76 1.88 -26.94 17.27
C ALA A 76 3.13 -26.25 16.76
N GLY A 77 3.44 -25.06 17.28
CA GLY A 77 4.70 -24.38 17.02
C GLY A 77 4.79 -23.61 15.70
N SER A 78 6.01 -23.23 15.32
CA SER A 78 6.22 -22.30 14.20
C SER A 78 6.08 -22.97 12.83
N ILE A 79 5.35 -22.31 11.92
CA ILE A 79 5.27 -22.66 10.50
C ILE A 79 6.06 -21.62 9.72
N ASP A 80 7.18 -22.05 9.14
CA ASP A 80 8.11 -21.19 8.40
C ASP A 80 8.23 -21.67 6.95
N LEU A 81 7.66 -20.92 6.01
CA LEU A 81 7.71 -21.25 4.59
C LEU A 81 8.85 -20.51 3.85
N ARG A 82 9.75 -19.84 4.58
CA ARG A 82 10.98 -19.19 4.07
C ARG A 82 10.80 -18.18 2.93
N GLY A 83 9.59 -17.73 2.67
CA GLY A 83 9.23 -16.78 1.61
C GLY A 83 8.90 -17.45 0.28
N THR A 84 9.50 -18.60 -0.06
CA THR A 84 9.26 -19.30 -1.34
C THR A 84 9.01 -20.81 -1.22
N GLY A 85 8.94 -21.35 -0.01
CA GLY A 85 8.51 -22.73 0.22
C GLY A 85 7.03 -22.90 -0.13
N ASN A 86 6.70 -24.08 -0.69
CA ASN A 86 5.36 -24.44 -1.13
C ASN A 86 4.80 -25.51 -0.20
N LEU A 87 3.69 -25.22 0.47
CA LEU A 87 2.93 -26.13 1.31
C LEU A 87 1.66 -26.56 0.56
N VAL A 88 1.62 -27.81 0.12
CA VAL A 88 0.46 -28.40 -0.54
C VAL A 88 -0.40 -29.11 0.50
N LEU A 89 -1.64 -28.67 0.66
CA LEU A 89 -2.61 -29.25 1.58
C LEU A 89 -3.53 -30.24 0.83
N GLU A 90 -3.32 -31.53 1.07
CA GLU A 90 -4.19 -32.61 0.58
C GLU A 90 -5.39 -32.88 1.52
N GLY A 91 -5.41 -32.22 2.68
CA GLY A 91 -6.47 -32.26 3.66
C GLY A 91 -6.45 -31.00 4.53
N CYS A 92 -7.36 -30.91 5.50
CA CYS A 92 -7.39 -29.78 6.41
C CYS A 92 -6.20 -29.82 7.38
N LEU A 93 -5.41 -28.75 7.42
CA LEU A 93 -4.34 -28.55 8.39
C LEU A 93 -4.92 -27.83 9.61
N ALA A 94 -5.06 -28.56 10.72
CA ALA A 94 -5.45 -27.95 11.99
C ALA A 94 -4.23 -27.31 12.67
N LEU A 95 -4.39 -26.07 13.13
CA LEU A 95 -3.40 -25.32 13.92
C LEU A 95 -3.87 -25.28 15.37
N ASP A 96 -3.01 -25.60 16.31
CA ASP A 96 -3.32 -25.55 17.74
C ASP A 96 -3.02 -24.18 18.39
N ASN A 97 -3.00 -24.12 19.72
CA ASN A 97 -2.77 -22.90 20.49
C ASN A 97 -1.33 -22.41 20.61
N GLN A 98 -0.35 -23.12 20.08
CA GLN A 98 1.04 -22.67 20.01
C GLN A 98 1.49 -22.39 18.57
N SER A 99 0.57 -22.46 17.61
CA SER A 99 0.87 -22.27 16.20
C SER A 99 1.10 -20.81 15.81
N THR A 100 2.13 -20.54 15.01
CA THR A 100 2.36 -19.20 14.43
C THR A 100 2.97 -19.33 13.04
N ILE A 101 2.49 -18.55 12.07
CA ILE A 101 3.10 -18.47 10.74
C ILE A 101 4.23 -17.45 10.80
N THR A 102 5.45 -17.88 11.11
CA THR A 102 6.59 -16.98 11.37
C THR A 102 7.18 -16.37 10.11
N GLN A 103 7.07 -17.06 8.98
CA GLN A 103 7.45 -16.54 7.67
C GLN A 103 6.53 -17.12 6.60
N GLY A 104 6.06 -16.24 5.71
CA GLY A 104 5.14 -16.59 4.65
C GLY A 104 5.78 -17.36 3.50
N GLY A 105 4.98 -17.71 2.51
CA GLY A 105 5.34 -18.57 1.38
C GLY A 105 4.06 -18.94 0.64
N TYR A 106 4.04 -20.06 -0.08
CA TYR A 106 2.89 -20.50 -0.85
C TYR A 106 2.16 -21.62 -0.15
N ILE A 107 0.86 -21.46 0.05
CA ILE A 107 -0.04 -22.51 0.52
C ILE A 107 -1.00 -22.81 -0.63
N LEU A 108 -1.03 -24.07 -1.06
CA LEU A 108 -1.86 -24.54 -2.16
C LEU A 108 -2.88 -25.53 -1.63
N SER A 109 -4.15 -25.37 -1.99
CA SER A 109 -5.20 -26.33 -1.65
C SER A 109 -6.29 -26.40 -2.71
N GLU A 110 -6.89 -27.58 -2.85
CA GLU A 110 -7.98 -27.87 -3.80
C GLU A 110 -9.20 -28.38 -3.01
N GLY A 111 -9.93 -27.45 -2.40
CA GLY A 111 -11.13 -27.70 -1.58
C GLY A 111 -10.86 -27.98 -0.09
N SER A 112 -9.61 -27.95 0.35
CA SER A 112 -9.21 -28.04 1.76
C SER A 112 -8.64 -26.70 2.25
N GLY A 113 -8.00 -26.68 3.42
CA GLY A 113 -7.29 -25.49 3.88
C GLY A 113 -6.88 -25.60 5.34
N VAL A 114 -7.05 -24.53 6.10
CA VAL A 114 -6.51 -24.40 7.46
C VAL A 114 -7.65 -24.26 8.45
N ALA A 115 -7.59 -24.97 9.57
CA ALA A 115 -8.51 -24.79 10.69
C ALA A 115 -7.75 -24.23 11.89
N LEU A 116 -8.23 -23.12 12.46
CA LEU A 116 -7.65 -22.49 13.64
C LEU A 116 -8.35 -23.06 14.88
N HIS A 117 -7.60 -23.69 15.79
CA HIS A 117 -8.10 -24.06 17.12
C HIS A 117 -7.71 -23.03 18.20
N SER A 118 -7.12 -21.91 17.78
CA SER A 118 -6.70 -20.80 18.63
C SER A 118 -6.57 -19.52 17.80
N ASP A 119 -6.33 -18.40 18.48
CA ASP A 119 -5.95 -17.16 17.80
C ASP A 119 -4.58 -17.33 17.11
N VAL A 120 -4.50 -16.94 15.84
CA VAL A 120 -3.27 -17.00 15.05
C VAL A 120 -2.90 -15.61 14.58
N THR A 121 -1.65 -15.23 14.85
CA THR A 121 -1.06 -13.99 14.36
C THR A 121 -0.15 -14.26 13.17
N VAL A 122 -0.32 -13.47 12.11
CA VAL A 122 0.62 -13.37 11.00
C VAL A 122 1.48 -12.12 11.24
N PRO A 123 2.80 -12.27 11.49
CA PRO A 123 3.68 -11.18 11.89
C PRO A 123 3.88 -10.11 10.81
N ARG A 124 4.32 -8.94 11.26
CA ARG A 124 4.56 -7.76 10.45
C ARG A 124 5.35 -8.06 9.17
N GLY A 125 4.83 -7.62 8.03
CA GLY A 125 5.52 -7.69 6.74
C GLY A 125 5.55 -9.08 6.09
N VAL A 126 4.87 -10.06 6.68
CA VAL A 126 4.76 -11.41 6.13
C VAL A 126 3.73 -11.45 5.01
N VAL A 127 4.05 -12.16 3.92
CA VAL A 127 3.12 -12.39 2.80
C VAL A 127 2.86 -13.89 2.68
N VAL A 128 1.61 -14.29 2.86
CA VAL A 128 1.15 -15.67 2.68
C VAL A 128 0.38 -15.75 1.37
N HIS A 129 0.92 -16.47 0.39
CA HIS A 129 0.24 -16.75 -0.87
C HIS A 129 -0.74 -17.90 -0.69
N CYS A 130 -1.99 -17.68 -1.06
CA CYS A 130 -3.04 -18.68 -1.08
C CYS A 130 -3.41 -18.97 -2.54
N ALA A 131 -3.25 -20.23 -2.96
CA ALA A 131 -3.56 -20.66 -4.32
C ALA A 131 -4.52 -21.87 -4.33
N GLY A 132 -5.33 -21.94 -5.39
CA GLY A 132 -6.39 -22.94 -5.56
C GLY A 132 -7.68 -22.56 -4.85
N ASP A 133 -8.51 -23.54 -4.52
CA ASP A 133 -9.74 -23.37 -3.74
C ASP A 133 -9.46 -23.66 -2.26
N MET A 134 -9.19 -22.62 -1.49
CA MET A 134 -8.76 -22.73 -0.09
C MET A 134 -9.83 -22.23 0.89
N VAL A 135 -9.94 -22.91 2.03
CA VAL A 135 -10.77 -22.46 3.15
C VAL A 135 -9.95 -22.31 4.43
N ILE A 136 -9.97 -21.13 5.04
CA ILE A 136 -9.44 -20.89 6.38
C ILE A 136 -10.64 -20.78 7.34
N ASP A 137 -10.82 -21.79 8.19
CA ASP A 137 -11.85 -21.81 9.23
C ASP A 137 -11.27 -21.34 10.56
N GLY A 138 -11.80 -20.27 11.13
CA GLY A 138 -11.36 -19.81 12.44
C GLY A 138 -11.93 -20.62 13.60
N HIS A 139 -13.02 -21.38 13.41
CA HIS A 139 -13.77 -22.01 14.49
C HIS A 139 -14.08 -21.06 15.68
N GLY A 140 -14.32 -19.78 15.38
CA GLY A 140 -14.59 -18.71 16.36
C GLY A 140 -13.34 -17.97 16.87
N ASN A 141 -12.14 -18.35 16.42
CA ASN A 141 -10.89 -17.69 16.81
C ASN A 141 -10.53 -16.50 15.91
N THR A 142 -9.49 -15.77 16.31
CA THR A 142 -8.98 -14.59 15.63
C THR A 142 -7.86 -14.94 14.67
N LEU A 143 -7.93 -14.43 13.44
CA LEU A 143 -6.77 -14.29 12.56
C LEU A 143 -6.30 -12.83 12.62
N HIS A 144 -5.15 -12.59 13.23
CA HIS A 144 -4.59 -11.26 13.41
C HIS A 144 -3.50 -10.98 12.38
N LEU A 145 -3.72 -9.98 11.52
CA LEU A 145 -2.75 -9.50 10.56
C LEU A 145 -2.08 -8.23 11.10
N GLU A 146 -0.81 -8.37 11.52
CA GLU A 146 0.02 -7.24 11.94
C GLU A 146 0.29 -6.27 10.76
N PRO A 147 0.83 -5.05 10.99
CA PRO A 147 1.06 -4.09 9.91
C PRO A 147 1.88 -4.63 8.73
N ASP A 148 1.60 -4.15 7.53
CA ASP A 148 2.35 -4.49 6.31
C ASP A 148 2.27 -5.99 5.89
N THR A 149 1.42 -6.77 6.55
CA THR A 149 1.15 -8.20 6.28
C THR A 149 0.15 -8.37 5.14
N GLN A 150 0.24 -9.46 4.38
CA GLN A 150 -0.72 -9.78 3.32
C GLN A 150 -1.12 -11.25 3.30
N LEU A 151 -2.42 -11.51 3.23
CA LEU A 151 -2.96 -12.72 2.59
C LEU A 151 -3.10 -12.41 1.10
N PHE A 152 -2.25 -13.05 0.29
CA PHE A 152 -2.15 -12.82 -1.14
C PHE A 152 -2.86 -13.96 -1.88
N LEU A 153 -4.00 -13.68 -2.47
CA LEU A 153 -4.75 -14.61 -3.29
C LEU A 153 -4.21 -14.64 -4.72
N ASP A 154 -3.65 -15.78 -5.12
CA ASP A 154 -3.04 -15.98 -6.44
C ASP A 154 -4.09 -16.04 -7.58
N THR A 155 -3.59 -16.18 -8.81
CA THR A 155 -4.40 -16.11 -10.02
C THR A 155 -5.41 -17.27 -10.05
N ASP A 156 -6.66 -16.96 -10.44
CA ASP A 156 -7.74 -17.93 -10.61
C ASP A 156 -8.01 -18.79 -9.37
N SER A 157 -7.76 -18.22 -8.19
CA SER A 157 -7.90 -18.89 -6.90
C SER A 157 -9.11 -18.36 -6.13
N THR A 158 -9.67 -19.21 -5.27
CA THR A 158 -10.73 -18.87 -4.32
C THR A 158 -10.21 -19.01 -2.90
N LEU A 159 -10.37 -17.98 -2.07
CA LEU A 159 -10.11 -18.08 -0.63
C LEU A 159 -11.39 -17.79 0.13
N THR A 160 -11.79 -18.71 0.98
CA THR A 160 -12.90 -18.52 1.92
C THR A 160 -12.35 -18.37 3.33
N LEU A 161 -12.58 -17.22 3.94
CA LEU A 161 -12.38 -16.99 5.37
C LEU A 161 -13.71 -17.24 6.06
N LYS A 162 -13.76 -18.18 7.02
CA LYS A 162 -15.01 -18.52 7.70
C LYS A 162 -14.91 -18.60 9.22
N ASN A 163 -16.02 -18.29 9.90
CA ASN A 163 -16.20 -18.40 11.35
C ASN A 163 -15.04 -17.79 12.16
N MET A 164 -14.73 -16.51 11.94
CA MET A 164 -13.56 -15.90 12.58
C MET A 164 -13.74 -14.42 12.87
N VAL A 165 -12.89 -13.91 13.77
CA VAL A 165 -12.57 -12.48 13.81
C VAL A 165 -11.31 -12.27 12.97
N LEU A 166 -11.39 -11.47 11.91
CA LEU A 166 -10.23 -11.04 11.16
C LEU A 166 -9.81 -9.66 11.66
N MET A 167 -8.70 -9.59 12.39
CA MET A 167 -8.15 -8.34 12.90
C MET A 167 -7.08 -7.82 11.96
N VAL A 168 -7.23 -6.58 11.48
CA VAL A 168 -6.29 -5.94 10.54
C VAL A 168 -5.75 -4.65 11.14
N ASP A 169 -4.48 -4.64 11.52
CA ASP A 169 -3.86 -3.48 12.16
C ASP A 169 -3.57 -2.35 11.16
N ARG A 170 -3.13 -2.72 9.95
CA ARG A 170 -2.81 -1.75 8.89
C ARG A 170 -2.88 -2.36 7.51
N SER A 171 -3.51 -1.62 6.61
CA SER A 171 -3.62 -1.97 5.20
C SER A 171 -3.51 -0.68 4.37
N TYR A 172 -3.03 -0.77 3.14
CA TYR A 172 -2.84 0.37 2.25
C TYR A 172 -3.41 0.08 0.86
N PRO A 173 -3.85 1.10 0.08
CA PRO A 173 -4.37 0.86 -1.26
C PRO A 173 -3.38 0.14 -2.19
N GLY A 174 -2.08 0.45 -2.10
CA GLY A 174 -1.05 -0.21 -2.92
C GLY A 174 -0.57 -1.56 -2.39
N GLN A 175 -0.90 -1.90 -1.15
CA GLN A 175 -0.51 -3.16 -0.50
C GLN A 175 -1.60 -3.55 0.50
N PRO A 176 -2.75 -4.03 0.01
CA PRO A 176 -3.86 -4.39 0.88
C PRO A 176 -3.51 -5.62 1.70
N ALA A 177 -3.99 -5.67 2.95
CA ALA A 177 -3.85 -6.84 3.81
C ALA A 177 -4.52 -8.08 3.22
N LEU A 178 -5.57 -7.88 2.43
CA LEU A 178 -6.22 -8.91 1.61
C LEU A 178 -5.97 -8.57 0.14
N HIS A 179 -4.88 -9.11 -0.41
CA HIS A 179 -4.49 -8.84 -1.79
C HIS A 179 -5.07 -9.89 -2.72
N VAL A 180 -5.76 -9.45 -3.76
CA VAL A 180 -6.31 -10.34 -4.78
C VAL A 180 -5.65 -10.03 -6.11
N SER A 181 -4.96 -11.03 -6.68
CA SER A 181 -4.07 -10.84 -7.82
C SER A 181 -4.78 -10.53 -9.14
N THR A 182 -5.98 -11.08 -9.38
CA THR A 182 -6.74 -10.88 -10.63
C THR A 182 -8.19 -10.51 -10.38
N SER A 183 -8.88 -10.03 -11.42
CA SER A 183 -10.31 -9.71 -11.36
C SER A 183 -11.22 -10.95 -11.33
N LEU A 184 -10.67 -12.15 -11.54
CA LEU A 184 -11.42 -13.41 -11.57
C LEU A 184 -11.24 -14.23 -10.28
N SER A 185 -10.17 -13.98 -9.52
CA SER A 185 -9.97 -14.56 -8.21
C SER A 185 -11.06 -14.09 -7.23
N LYS A 186 -11.42 -14.96 -6.29
CA LYS A 186 -12.59 -14.81 -5.42
C LYS A 186 -12.19 -14.83 -3.95
N LEU A 187 -12.55 -13.80 -3.20
CA LEU A 187 -12.39 -13.76 -1.76
C LEU A 187 -13.76 -13.80 -1.09
N CYS A 188 -14.00 -14.84 -0.30
CA CYS A 188 -15.27 -15.08 0.35
C CYS A 188 -15.12 -14.86 1.87
N PHE A 189 -16.07 -14.13 2.45
CA PHE A 189 -16.25 -13.97 3.89
C PHE A 189 -17.52 -14.70 4.28
N ASP A 190 -17.41 -15.66 5.19
CA ASP A 190 -18.53 -16.49 5.63
C ASP A 190 -18.60 -16.50 7.16
N ASN A 191 -19.56 -15.76 7.75
CA ASN A 191 -19.66 -15.59 9.19
C ASN A 191 -18.36 -15.02 9.81
N VAL A 192 -17.98 -13.80 9.39
CA VAL A 192 -16.70 -13.16 9.72
C VAL A 192 -16.91 -11.77 10.32
N VAL A 193 -16.22 -11.50 11.42
CA VAL A 193 -16.09 -10.14 11.98
C VAL A 193 -14.80 -9.51 11.48
N LEU A 194 -14.89 -8.48 10.65
CA LEU A 194 -13.77 -7.64 10.23
C LEU A 194 -13.52 -6.56 11.29
N ASN A 195 -12.50 -6.77 12.13
CA ASN A 195 -12.08 -5.81 13.16
C ASN A 195 -10.95 -4.92 12.61
N LEU A 196 -11.32 -3.70 12.22
CA LEU A 196 -10.46 -2.82 11.45
C LEU A 196 -9.73 -1.79 12.33
N GLY A 197 -8.40 -1.96 12.48
CA GLY A 197 -7.50 -0.94 13.05
C GLY A 197 -7.05 0.12 12.03
N ASN A 198 -7.26 -0.13 10.75
CA ASN A 198 -7.06 0.78 9.63
C ASN A 198 -8.04 0.46 8.49
N ASP A 199 -8.04 1.27 7.43
CA ASP A 199 -8.88 1.03 6.25
C ASP A 199 -8.51 -0.30 5.59
N LEU A 200 -9.50 -1.13 5.28
CA LEU A 200 -9.33 -2.38 4.55
C LEU A 200 -9.73 -2.19 3.08
N TYR A 201 -8.82 -2.49 2.16
CA TYR A 201 -8.99 -2.21 0.74
C TYR A 201 -9.30 -3.46 -0.07
N LEU A 202 -10.48 -3.47 -0.69
CA LEU A 202 -10.96 -4.49 -1.61
C LEU A 202 -10.76 -4.00 -3.05
N ASN A 203 -9.51 -4.07 -3.54
CA ASN A 203 -9.09 -3.37 -4.75
C ASN A 203 -9.33 -4.11 -6.07
N LYS A 204 -9.37 -5.44 -6.04
CA LYS A 204 -9.38 -6.29 -7.23
C LYS A 204 -10.01 -7.63 -6.89
N GLY A 205 -10.55 -8.33 -7.88
CA GLY A 205 -11.24 -9.59 -7.67
C GLY A 205 -12.71 -9.43 -7.29
N GLN A 206 -13.37 -10.57 -7.13
CA GLN A 206 -14.77 -10.65 -6.72
C GLN A 206 -14.83 -10.97 -5.22
N PHE A 207 -15.68 -10.26 -4.50
CA PHE A 207 -15.90 -10.48 -3.07
C PHE A 207 -17.26 -11.11 -2.84
N PHE A 208 -17.33 -12.08 -1.95
CA PHE A 208 -18.58 -12.76 -1.60
C PHE A 208 -18.81 -12.66 -0.09
N PHE A 209 -20.00 -12.22 0.29
CA PHE A 209 -20.41 -12.06 1.68
C PHE A 209 -21.52 -13.06 1.97
N HIS A 210 -21.23 -14.01 2.87
CA HIS A 210 -22.10 -15.12 3.25
C HIS A 210 -22.40 -15.06 4.75
N ASN A 211 -23.64 -15.37 5.12
CA ASN A 211 -24.14 -15.28 6.49
C ASN A 211 -23.89 -13.87 7.06
N ASP A 212 -23.41 -13.75 8.29
CA ASP A 212 -23.15 -12.46 8.92
C ASP A 212 -21.70 -12.02 8.69
N VAL A 213 -21.51 -10.95 7.92
CA VAL A 213 -20.21 -10.28 7.80
C VAL A 213 -20.30 -8.92 8.47
N VAL A 214 -19.58 -8.77 9.59
CA VAL A 214 -19.70 -7.60 10.47
C VAL A 214 -18.42 -6.78 10.39
N VAL A 215 -18.52 -5.50 10.05
CA VAL A 215 -17.41 -4.55 10.04
C VAL A 215 -17.45 -3.76 11.34
N THR A 216 -16.36 -3.81 12.10
CA THR A 216 -16.21 -3.15 13.42
C THR A 216 -14.91 -2.32 13.47
N GLY A 217 -14.77 -1.48 14.50
CA GLY A 217 -13.65 -0.56 14.67
C GLY A 217 -14.03 0.88 14.30
N THR A 218 -13.08 1.66 13.78
CA THR A 218 -13.33 3.08 13.41
C THR A 218 -12.82 3.43 12.01
N SER A 219 -12.60 2.41 11.19
CA SER A 219 -11.98 2.54 9.87
C SER A 219 -12.92 2.14 8.74
N ALA A 220 -12.48 2.35 7.50
CA ALA A 220 -13.30 2.08 6.34
C ALA A 220 -13.07 0.69 5.74
N LEU A 221 -14.14 0.00 5.34
CA LEU A 221 -14.07 -1.01 4.29
C LEU A 221 -14.18 -0.30 2.94
N VAL A 222 -13.08 -0.27 2.19
CA VAL A 222 -12.97 0.46 0.92
C VAL A 222 -13.14 -0.51 -0.25
N TYR A 223 -14.27 -0.40 -0.95
CA TYR A 223 -14.54 -1.15 -2.16
C TYR A 223 -14.00 -0.41 -3.38
N ALA A 224 -12.90 -0.87 -3.97
CA ALA A 224 -12.28 -0.25 -5.14
C ALA A 224 -12.22 -1.17 -6.38
N ALA A 225 -12.80 -2.38 -6.28
CA ALA A 225 -12.80 -3.37 -7.35
C ALA A 225 -13.51 -2.91 -8.62
N SER A 226 -13.02 -3.41 -9.77
CA SER A 226 -13.59 -3.13 -11.09
C SER A 226 -14.69 -4.10 -11.53
N VAL A 227 -14.94 -5.15 -10.75
CA VAL A 227 -15.89 -6.24 -11.08
C VAL A 227 -16.95 -6.38 -9.99
N PRO A 228 -18.10 -7.02 -10.28
CA PRO A 228 -19.15 -7.20 -9.28
C PRO A 228 -18.76 -8.15 -8.14
N SER A 229 -19.27 -7.84 -6.96
CA SER A 229 -19.22 -8.61 -5.72
C SER A 229 -20.63 -8.84 -5.19
N PHE A 230 -20.80 -9.86 -4.35
CA PHE A 230 -22.12 -10.43 -4.07
C PHE A 230 -22.38 -10.58 -2.58
N VAL A 231 -23.54 -10.13 -2.12
CA VAL A 231 -24.11 -10.52 -0.83
C VAL A 231 -25.07 -11.67 -1.09
N ALA A 232 -24.77 -12.84 -0.52
CA ALA A 232 -25.48 -14.08 -0.77
C ALA A 232 -26.92 -14.05 -0.17
N PRO A 233 -27.81 -14.98 -0.57
CA PRO A 233 -29.12 -15.14 0.04
C PRO A 233 -29.04 -15.26 1.56
N ALA A 234 -30.02 -14.67 2.25
CA ALA A 234 -30.15 -14.66 3.71
C ALA A 234 -28.87 -14.22 4.46
N SER A 235 -28.03 -13.41 3.80
CA SER A 235 -26.76 -12.92 4.33
C SER A 235 -26.85 -11.43 4.61
N GLN A 236 -26.07 -10.96 5.57
CA GLN A 236 -26.01 -9.58 5.99
C GLN A 236 -24.57 -9.07 5.94
N LEU A 237 -24.39 -7.91 5.30
CA LEU A 237 -23.19 -7.09 5.46
C LEU A 237 -23.52 -5.97 6.44
N TYR A 238 -22.98 -6.03 7.65
CA TYR A 238 -23.29 -5.13 8.76
C TYR A 238 -22.12 -4.19 9.05
N PHE A 239 -22.40 -2.89 9.23
CA PHE A 239 -21.44 -1.87 9.60
C PHE A 239 -21.79 -1.30 10.98
N ASP A 240 -20.91 -1.53 11.95
CA ASP A 240 -21.05 -1.10 13.35
C ASP A 240 -20.70 0.39 13.54
N TYR A 241 -21.02 0.91 14.73
CA TYR A 241 -20.86 2.30 15.11
C TYR A 241 -19.47 2.85 14.81
N GLY A 242 -19.42 3.97 14.09
CA GLY A 242 -18.17 4.66 13.76
C GLY A 242 -17.37 4.05 12.60
N THR A 243 -17.82 2.94 12.02
CA THR A 243 -17.20 2.38 10.81
C THR A 243 -17.65 3.10 9.55
N THR A 244 -16.96 2.86 8.43
CA THR A 244 -17.30 3.43 7.13
C THR A 244 -17.35 2.35 6.04
N PHE A 245 -18.42 2.32 5.24
CA PHE A 245 -18.39 1.67 3.94
C PHE A 245 -18.02 2.69 2.87
N SER A 246 -16.88 2.54 2.20
CA SER A 246 -16.46 3.43 1.11
C SER A 246 -16.59 2.73 -0.23
N PHE A 247 -17.70 2.95 -0.93
CA PHE A 247 -17.91 2.49 -2.30
C PHE A 247 -17.18 3.41 -3.29
N SER A 248 -16.03 2.95 -3.78
CA SER A 248 -15.05 3.73 -4.53
C SER A 248 -14.45 2.97 -5.72
N PRO A 249 -15.26 2.32 -6.58
CA PRO A 249 -14.73 1.46 -7.63
C PRO A 249 -13.85 2.23 -8.61
N CYS A 250 -12.84 1.56 -9.16
CA CYS A 250 -11.95 2.13 -10.18
C CYS A 250 -12.58 2.20 -11.59
N THR A 251 -13.91 2.02 -11.70
CA THR A 251 -14.67 2.10 -12.96
C THR A 251 -15.87 3.03 -12.80
N SER A 252 -16.55 3.35 -13.90
CA SER A 252 -17.79 4.15 -13.87
C SER A 252 -19.06 3.35 -13.53
N HIS A 253 -18.96 2.04 -13.28
CA HIS A 253 -20.13 1.21 -12.94
C HIS A 253 -20.58 1.48 -11.50
N ARG A 254 -21.89 1.55 -11.30
CA ARG A 254 -22.51 1.84 -9.99
C ARG A 254 -23.10 0.59 -9.33
N ASP A 255 -23.36 -0.46 -10.09
CA ASP A 255 -24.03 -1.71 -9.68
C ASP A 255 -23.02 -2.83 -9.34
N LEU A 256 -21.94 -2.50 -8.62
CA LEU A 256 -20.85 -3.47 -8.36
C LEU A 256 -21.00 -4.23 -7.04
N LEU A 257 -21.84 -3.80 -6.11
CA LEU A 257 -22.27 -4.62 -4.98
C LEU A 257 -23.67 -5.13 -5.28
N LYS A 258 -23.82 -6.45 -5.43
CA LYS A 258 -25.08 -7.09 -5.84
C LYS A 258 -25.66 -7.94 -4.73
N PHE A 259 -26.91 -7.69 -4.39
CA PHE A 259 -27.69 -8.60 -3.55
C PHE A 259 -28.23 -9.70 -4.45
N VAL A 260 -27.90 -10.95 -4.13
CA VAL A 260 -28.24 -12.10 -4.97
C VAL A 260 -29.75 -12.28 -5.06
N ASP A 261 -30.47 -12.07 -3.97
CA ASP A 261 -31.93 -12.07 -3.91
C ASP A 261 -32.49 -11.04 -2.91
N GLU A 262 -33.80 -11.05 -2.70
CA GLU A 262 -34.53 -10.12 -1.81
C GLU A 262 -34.24 -10.34 -0.31
N THR A 263 -33.58 -11.43 0.06
CA THR A 263 -33.28 -11.77 1.47
C THR A 263 -31.90 -11.31 1.93
N ALA A 264 -31.06 -10.87 1.00
CA ALA A 264 -29.77 -10.27 1.30
C ALA A 264 -29.93 -8.85 1.85
N SER A 265 -29.08 -8.46 2.81
CA SER A 265 -29.19 -7.16 3.46
C SER A 265 -27.85 -6.44 3.68
N LEU A 266 -27.93 -5.11 3.73
CA LEU A 266 -26.85 -4.21 4.12
C LEU A 266 -27.32 -3.34 5.29
N PHE A 267 -26.60 -3.39 6.40
CA PHE A 267 -27.02 -2.74 7.65
C PHE A 267 -25.99 -1.69 8.06
N PHE A 268 -26.43 -0.49 8.41
CA PHE A 268 -25.60 0.56 9.01
C PHE A 268 -26.15 0.95 10.37
N ASP A 269 -25.37 0.73 11.41
CA ASP A 269 -25.67 1.11 12.80
C ASP A 269 -24.68 2.20 13.23
N GLY A 270 -25.11 3.46 13.31
CA GLY A 270 -24.20 4.56 13.66
C GLY A 270 -22.99 4.74 12.73
N ALA A 271 -23.07 4.18 11.51
CA ALA A 271 -21.97 4.07 10.56
C ALA A 271 -22.06 5.10 9.42
N THR A 272 -21.03 5.17 8.59
CA THR A 272 -20.98 6.06 7.43
C THR A 272 -20.97 5.30 6.11
N LEU A 273 -21.91 5.61 5.20
CA LEU A 273 -21.85 5.20 3.80
C LEU A 273 -21.20 6.32 2.98
N LYS A 274 -20.08 6.04 2.32
CA LYS A 274 -19.42 6.95 1.38
C LYS A 274 -19.47 6.38 -0.03
N ALA A 275 -19.92 7.15 -1.00
CA ALA A 275 -19.80 6.82 -2.41
C ALA A 275 -18.91 7.86 -3.12
N THR A 276 -18.02 7.41 -4.01
CA THR A 276 -17.29 8.34 -4.89
C THR A 276 -18.22 8.91 -5.96
N GLY A 277 -17.68 9.77 -6.81
CA GLY A 277 -18.38 10.28 -7.99
C GLY A 277 -18.68 9.21 -9.03
N THR A 278 -18.68 7.91 -8.71
CA THR A 278 -19.36 6.90 -9.53
C THR A 278 -20.82 6.80 -9.14
N GLY A 279 -21.18 7.17 -7.89
CA GLY A 279 -22.44 6.78 -7.27
C GLY A 279 -22.42 5.31 -6.87
N MET A 280 -23.54 4.84 -6.31
CA MET A 280 -23.75 3.43 -5.95
C MET A 280 -25.19 3.07 -6.29
N GLN A 281 -25.42 1.86 -6.80
CA GLN A 281 -26.75 1.36 -7.12
C GLN A 281 -26.98 -0.01 -6.49
N LEU A 282 -28.07 -0.14 -5.76
CA LEU A 282 -28.61 -1.40 -5.23
C LEU A 282 -30.01 -1.60 -5.77
N THR A 283 -30.31 -2.77 -6.34
CA THR A 283 -31.58 -3.04 -7.04
C THR A 283 -32.38 -4.20 -6.43
N ASN A 284 -31.90 -4.81 -5.36
CA ASN A 284 -32.55 -5.93 -4.70
C ASN A 284 -32.32 -5.86 -3.19
N GLY A 285 -33.00 -6.72 -2.44
CA GLY A 285 -32.90 -6.90 -0.98
C GLY A 285 -33.11 -5.64 -0.15
N ASP A 286 -32.58 -5.65 1.07
CA ASP A 286 -32.87 -4.64 2.08
C ASP A 286 -31.63 -3.83 2.51
N VAL A 287 -31.83 -2.54 2.73
CA VAL A 287 -30.87 -1.66 3.39
C VAL A 287 -31.49 -1.14 4.67
N TYR A 288 -30.78 -1.28 5.78
CA TYR A 288 -31.22 -0.84 7.10
C TYR A 288 -30.34 0.30 7.62
N PHE A 289 -30.97 1.31 8.19
CA PHE A 289 -30.32 2.42 8.88
C PHE A 289 -30.79 2.48 10.33
N ASP A 290 -29.85 2.38 11.28
CA ASP A 290 -30.07 2.55 12.71
C ASP A 290 -29.10 3.57 13.33
N ASP A 291 -29.50 4.17 14.45
CA ASP A 291 -28.74 5.24 15.12
C ASP A 291 -28.33 6.37 14.16
N LEU A 292 -27.17 7.00 14.36
CA LEU A 292 -26.70 8.13 13.55
C LEU A 292 -25.95 7.64 12.30
N VAL A 293 -26.69 7.45 11.20
CA VAL A 293 -26.07 7.12 9.90
C VAL A 293 -25.72 8.38 9.12
N SER A 294 -24.50 8.44 8.60
CA SER A 294 -24.08 9.50 7.66
C SER A 294 -23.93 8.93 6.25
N ILE A 295 -24.52 9.58 5.26
CA ILE A 295 -24.34 9.25 3.85
C ILE A 295 -23.57 10.39 3.18
N GLU A 296 -22.38 10.13 2.68
CA GLU A 296 -21.54 11.10 1.98
C GLU A 296 -21.35 10.71 0.52
N GLN A 297 -21.52 11.65 -0.40
CA GLN A 297 -21.08 11.51 -1.78
C GLN A 297 -19.89 12.42 -2.05
N ARG A 298 -18.78 11.83 -2.51
CA ARG A 298 -17.55 12.55 -2.88
C ARG A 298 -17.39 12.51 -4.40
N ASP A 299 -17.86 13.54 -5.10
CA ASP A 299 -17.69 13.64 -6.56
C ASP A 299 -16.21 13.57 -6.95
N PHE A 300 -15.82 12.63 -7.83
CA PHE A 300 -14.51 12.66 -8.50
C PHE A 300 -14.71 12.87 -10.00
N ASN A 301 -15.13 14.07 -10.39
CA ASN A 301 -14.81 14.64 -11.69
C ASN A 301 -13.92 15.84 -11.42
N LEU A 302 -12.88 16.01 -12.22
CA LEU A 302 -11.99 17.14 -12.09
C LEU A 302 -12.41 18.23 -13.08
N SER A 303 -12.93 19.35 -12.58
CA SER A 303 -12.94 20.61 -13.34
C SER A 303 -12.16 21.68 -12.57
N VAL A 304 -10.86 21.78 -12.84
CA VAL A 304 -10.08 22.99 -12.46
C VAL A 304 -10.43 24.13 -13.42
N VAL A 305 -11.71 24.36 -13.63
CA VAL A 305 -12.21 25.61 -14.21
C VAL A 305 -12.53 26.59 -13.07
N SER A 306 -12.49 26.17 -11.79
CA SER A 306 -12.83 27.04 -10.66
C SER A 306 -12.15 26.75 -9.30
N ALA A 307 -10.99 26.07 -9.24
CA ALA A 307 -10.25 26.01 -7.98
C ALA A 307 -9.70 27.42 -7.66
N SER A 308 -10.46 28.21 -6.90
CA SER A 308 -10.00 29.46 -6.37
C SER A 308 -8.84 29.17 -5.42
N LYS A 309 -7.75 29.89 -5.63
CA LYS A 309 -6.62 29.91 -4.70
C LYS A 309 -7.15 30.15 -3.29
N LEU A 310 -6.88 29.24 -2.36
CA LEU A 310 -7.30 29.39 -0.96
C LEU A 310 -6.48 30.46 -0.27
N GLN A 311 -5.18 30.47 -0.54
CA GLN A 311 -4.24 31.36 0.12
C GLN A 311 -3.04 31.65 -0.77
N SER A 312 -2.47 32.84 -0.61
CA SER A 312 -1.12 33.15 -1.04
C SER A 312 -0.27 33.66 0.12
N VAL A 313 1.01 33.33 0.08
CA VAL A 313 2.03 33.84 0.99
C VAL A 313 3.15 34.45 0.15
N ASN A 314 3.59 35.64 0.51
CA ASN A 314 4.73 36.30 -0.13
C ASN A 314 6.02 35.79 0.51
N LEU A 315 6.89 35.22 -0.32
CA LEU A 315 8.24 34.82 0.05
C LEU A 315 9.20 35.48 -0.93
N VAL A 316 10.37 34.89 -1.17
CA VAL A 316 11.28 35.35 -2.21
C VAL A 316 11.83 34.13 -2.92
N SER A 317 11.47 33.94 -4.18
CA SER A 317 12.09 32.93 -5.05
C SER A 317 12.04 31.50 -4.50
N VAL A 318 10.83 30.94 -4.39
CA VAL A 318 10.62 29.55 -3.96
C VAL A 318 11.17 28.60 -5.02
N PHE A 319 12.05 27.69 -4.60
CA PHE A 319 12.68 26.72 -5.48
C PHE A 319 12.24 25.30 -5.23
N THR A 320 11.83 24.98 -4.01
CA THR A 320 11.43 23.64 -3.60
C THR A 320 10.40 23.73 -2.50
N LEU A 321 9.49 22.77 -2.46
CA LEU A 321 8.55 22.60 -1.35
C LEU A 321 8.18 21.13 -1.22
N ALA A 322 7.75 20.73 -0.03
CA ALA A 322 7.22 19.40 0.23
C ALA A 322 6.22 19.42 1.39
N PHE A 323 5.05 18.82 1.17
CA PHE A 323 4.19 18.40 2.27
C PHE A 323 4.86 17.31 3.11
N SER A 324 4.61 17.33 4.43
CA SER A 324 4.97 16.22 5.31
C SER A 324 4.08 15.00 5.02
N PRO A 325 4.54 13.77 5.32
CA PRO A 325 3.77 12.54 5.02
C PRO A 325 2.43 12.45 5.74
N ASN A 326 2.27 13.15 6.86
CA ASN A 326 1.00 13.26 7.58
C ASN A 326 0.10 14.42 7.09
N GLY A 327 0.52 15.15 6.06
CA GLY A 327 -0.19 16.29 5.47
C GLY A 327 -0.24 17.56 6.33
N ARG A 328 0.33 17.54 7.55
CA ARG A 328 0.19 18.63 8.53
C ARG A 328 1.14 19.80 8.32
N TYR A 329 2.24 19.62 7.61
CA TYR A 329 3.25 20.66 7.42
C TYR A 329 3.66 20.81 5.96
N VAL A 330 4.11 22.01 5.60
CA VAL A 330 4.77 22.31 4.33
C VAL A 330 6.13 22.93 4.62
N ALA A 331 7.18 22.27 4.17
CA ALA A 331 8.52 22.84 4.15
C ALA A 331 8.74 23.55 2.81
N VAL A 332 9.30 24.76 2.84
CA VAL A 332 9.53 25.60 1.65
C VAL A 332 10.96 26.10 1.64
N GLY A 333 11.70 25.80 0.57
CA GLY A 333 13.07 26.26 0.36
C GLY A 333 13.15 27.36 -0.70
N THR A 334 13.96 28.38 -0.45
CA THR A 334 14.14 29.53 -1.36
C THR A 334 15.59 29.72 -1.80
N LEU A 335 15.78 30.44 -2.92
CA LEU A 335 17.12 30.80 -3.43
C LEU A 335 17.66 32.11 -2.85
N SER A 336 16.79 32.98 -2.36
CA SER A 336 17.14 34.33 -1.92
C SER A 336 16.29 34.77 -0.73
N GLY A 337 16.64 35.91 -0.15
CA GLY A 337 16.10 36.36 1.13
C GLY A 337 17.04 36.07 2.31
N THR A 338 16.65 36.58 3.48
CA THR A 338 17.37 36.42 4.76
C THR A 338 17.19 35.02 5.32
N ASP A 339 15.95 34.54 5.27
CA ASP A 339 15.57 33.16 5.59
C ASP A 339 15.37 32.39 4.30
N ARG A 340 15.89 31.14 4.28
CA ARG A 340 15.85 30.31 3.07
C ARG A 340 15.18 28.96 3.23
N LEU A 341 14.75 28.65 4.46
CA LEU A 341 13.87 27.53 4.77
C LEU A 341 12.72 28.05 5.62
N HIS A 342 11.49 27.75 5.21
CA HIS A 342 10.28 28.12 5.93
C HIS A 342 9.44 26.88 6.21
N LEU A 343 8.82 26.84 7.38
CA LEU A 343 7.88 25.81 7.79
C LEU A 343 6.51 26.44 8.02
N TYR A 344 5.50 25.85 7.41
CA TYR A 344 4.09 26.16 7.62
C TYR A 344 3.37 24.92 8.14
N ALA A 345 2.39 25.10 9.02
CA ALA A 345 1.40 24.07 9.35
C ALA A 345 0.14 24.29 8.52
N LEU A 346 -0.48 23.21 8.07
CA LEU A 346 -1.79 23.22 7.42
C LEU A 346 -2.87 23.04 8.51
N GLU A 347 -3.50 24.13 8.90
CA GLU A 347 -4.51 24.17 9.97
C GLU A 347 -5.82 24.72 9.41
N GLY A 348 -6.91 23.95 9.49
CA GLY A 348 -8.23 24.40 9.00
C GLY A 348 -8.27 24.78 7.51
N GLY A 349 -7.41 24.16 6.68
CA GLY A 349 -7.29 24.47 5.25
C GLY A 349 -6.47 25.72 4.92
N GLN A 350 -5.68 26.23 5.88
CA GLN A 350 -4.79 27.37 5.68
C GLN A 350 -3.36 27.06 6.13
N LEU A 351 -2.38 27.63 5.44
CA LEU A 351 -0.97 27.64 5.83
C LEU A 351 -0.74 28.69 6.92
N VAL A 352 -0.41 28.21 8.10
CA VAL A 352 0.00 29.01 9.26
C VAL A 352 1.52 28.94 9.38
N HIS A 353 2.20 30.09 9.32
CA HIS A 353 3.66 30.14 9.49
C HIS A 353 4.06 29.66 10.89
N LYS A 354 5.04 28.75 10.97
CA LYS A 354 5.58 28.23 12.23
C LYS A 354 7.01 28.70 12.47
N GLN A 355 7.84 28.65 11.44
CA GLN A 355 9.27 28.91 11.58
C GLN A 355 9.88 29.37 10.26
N SER A 356 10.85 30.27 10.36
CA SER A 356 11.80 30.56 9.28
C SER A 356 13.21 30.34 9.81
N LEU A 357 14.06 29.68 9.02
CA LEU A 357 15.43 29.37 9.37
C LEU A 357 16.38 30.08 8.39
N GLY A 358 17.24 30.92 8.99
CA GLY A 358 18.21 31.77 8.31
C GLY A 358 19.37 31.02 7.64
N GLY A 359 19.98 31.67 6.64
CA GLY A 359 21.24 31.24 6.04
C GLY A 359 21.54 31.90 4.70
N ALA A 360 22.81 32.23 4.43
CA ALA A 360 23.25 32.83 3.16
C ALA A 360 23.25 31.84 1.96
N ASN A 361 22.77 30.60 2.17
CA ASN A 361 22.96 29.46 1.28
C ASN A 361 21.62 29.00 0.72
N SER A 362 21.53 28.84 -0.60
CA SER A 362 20.28 28.55 -1.31
C SER A 362 19.78 27.16 -0.93
N VAL A 363 18.49 27.01 -0.63
CA VAL A 363 17.89 25.69 -0.38
C VAL A 363 17.34 25.15 -1.68
N HIS A 364 17.92 24.06 -2.17
CA HIS A 364 17.60 23.48 -3.46
C HIS A 364 16.66 22.27 -3.39
N CYS A 365 16.63 21.58 -2.25
CA CYS A 365 15.66 20.52 -2.00
C CYS A 365 15.34 20.44 -0.51
N VAL A 366 14.12 19.96 -0.26
CA VAL A 366 13.60 19.56 1.04
C VAL A 366 12.99 18.16 0.88
N ALA A 367 13.20 17.27 1.84
CA ALA A 367 12.52 15.98 1.89
C ALA A 367 12.27 15.54 3.33
N TRP A 368 11.01 15.27 3.64
CA TRP A 368 10.60 14.71 4.92
C TRP A 368 10.95 13.22 5.00
N SER A 369 11.34 12.76 6.18
CA SER A 369 11.37 11.33 6.49
C SER A 369 9.93 10.77 6.47
N PRO A 370 9.73 9.47 6.18
CA PRO A 370 8.39 8.89 6.03
C PRO A 370 7.53 8.95 7.30
N ASP A 371 8.17 8.95 8.48
CA ASP A 371 7.51 9.12 9.77
C ASP A 371 7.13 10.60 10.05
N GLY A 372 7.59 11.54 9.23
CA GLY A 372 7.35 12.97 9.37
C GLY A 372 8.16 13.65 10.48
N ASN A 373 9.06 12.94 11.15
CA ASN A 373 9.80 13.46 12.30
C ASN A 373 11.11 14.15 11.93
N TYR A 374 11.60 13.99 10.70
CA TYR A 374 12.84 14.58 10.24
C TYR A 374 12.68 15.26 8.88
N LEU A 375 13.50 16.28 8.65
CA LEU A 375 13.57 17.00 7.38
C LEU A 375 15.03 17.07 6.92
N ALA A 376 15.33 16.48 5.76
CA ALA A 376 16.61 16.64 5.10
C ALA A 376 16.54 17.80 4.10
N ILE A 377 17.56 18.66 4.07
CA ILE A 377 17.65 19.76 3.10
C ILE A 377 19.00 19.75 2.38
N GLY A 378 18.98 20.04 1.08
CA GLY A 378 20.18 20.23 0.25
C GLY A 378 20.43 21.68 -0.11
N ARG A 379 21.69 22.10 -0.12
CA ARG A 379 22.14 23.47 -0.38
C ARG A 379 23.27 23.56 -1.40
N ASP A 380 23.50 24.76 -1.93
CA ASP A 380 24.62 25.08 -2.84
C ASP A 380 25.96 25.24 -2.13
N SER A 381 25.96 25.80 -0.92
CA SER A 381 27.15 26.07 -0.11
C SER A 381 27.09 25.40 1.27
N THR A 382 28.29 25.20 1.85
CA THR A 382 28.50 24.45 3.08
C THR A 382 27.77 25.10 4.28
N PRO A 383 27.12 24.30 5.15
CA PRO A 383 26.89 22.85 5.03
C PRO A 383 25.87 22.53 3.94
N ARG A 384 26.19 21.57 3.07
CA ARG A 384 25.43 21.28 1.84
C ARG A 384 24.31 20.27 2.02
N LEU A 385 24.35 19.49 3.08
CA LEU A 385 23.23 18.68 3.56
C LEU A 385 23.03 19.00 5.04
N VAL A 386 21.78 19.25 5.43
CA VAL A 386 21.42 19.47 6.83
C VAL A 386 20.20 18.61 7.16
N LEU A 387 20.26 17.91 8.28
CA LEU A 387 19.15 17.17 8.86
C LEU A 387 18.57 17.96 10.02
N TYR A 388 17.25 18.13 10.02
CA TYR A 388 16.48 18.68 11.13
C TYR A 388 15.59 17.59 11.72
N ALA A 389 15.35 17.64 13.02
CA ALA A 389 14.22 16.95 13.65
C ALA A 389 13.07 17.94 13.84
N LEU A 390 11.84 17.46 13.70
CA LEU A 390 10.63 18.18 14.02
C LEU A 390 10.24 17.89 15.47
N GLU A 391 10.44 18.85 16.35
CA GLU A 391 10.18 18.75 17.79
C GLU A 391 9.21 19.88 18.17
N ASP A 392 8.08 19.53 18.77
CA ASP A 392 7.01 20.46 19.17
C ASP A 392 6.53 21.39 18.04
N GLY A 393 6.51 20.87 16.81
CA GLY A 393 6.09 21.59 15.61
C GLY A 393 7.12 22.58 15.06
N LEU A 394 8.37 22.52 15.52
CA LEU A 394 9.49 23.35 15.07
C LEU A 394 10.68 22.48 14.63
N LEU A 395 11.44 22.95 13.65
CA LEU A 395 12.65 22.30 13.15
C LEU A 395 13.86 22.66 14.02
N GLN A 396 14.56 21.63 14.49
CA GLN A 396 15.80 21.71 15.25
C GLN A 396 16.94 21.04 14.48
N SER A 397 18.05 21.76 14.26
CA SER A 397 19.19 21.20 13.52
C SER A 397 19.82 20.04 14.30
N LYS A 398 19.96 18.87 13.65
CA LYS A 398 20.54 17.67 14.25
C LYS A 398 21.91 17.34 13.69
N GLN A 399 22.07 17.40 12.37
CA GLN A 399 23.33 17.02 11.72
C GLN A 399 23.58 17.89 10.48
N THR A 400 24.85 18.22 10.24
CA THR A 400 25.29 19.00 9.08
C THR A 400 26.46 18.30 8.40
N PHE A 401 26.46 18.28 7.07
CA PHE A 401 27.50 17.62 6.28
C PHE A 401 28.18 18.56 5.30
N THR A 402 29.51 18.41 5.20
CA THR A 402 30.32 19.07 4.18
C THR A 402 30.50 18.13 3.01
N ILE A 403 29.65 18.28 1.99
CA ILE A 403 29.66 17.46 0.77
C ILE A 403 30.42 18.18 -0.34
N SER A 404 31.14 17.45 -1.19
CA SER A 404 32.06 18.01 -2.20
C SER A 404 31.39 18.82 -3.32
N ASN A 405 30.10 18.64 -3.60
CA ASN A 405 29.33 19.40 -4.61
C ASN A 405 27.93 19.79 -4.12
N GLN A 406 27.25 20.67 -4.87
CA GLN A 406 25.88 21.13 -4.55
C GLN A 406 24.93 19.94 -4.46
N VAL A 407 24.11 19.90 -3.41
CA VAL A 407 23.08 18.87 -3.23
C VAL A 407 21.78 19.39 -3.81
N ARG A 408 21.29 18.76 -4.89
CA ARG A 408 20.11 19.24 -5.65
C ARG A 408 18.85 18.45 -5.35
N PRO A 409 18.85 17.11 -5.40
CA PRO A 409 17.78 16.32 -4.80
C PRO A 409 18.25 15.53 -3.58
N VAL A 410 17.33 15.31 -2.64
CA VAL A 410 17.45 14.34 -1.55
C VAL A 410 16.17 13.51 -1.51
N ALA A 411 16.27 12.24 -1.15
CA ALA A 411 15.11 11.35 -1.09
C ALA A 411 15.29 10.28 0.00
N TRP A 412 14.35 10.24 0.94
CA TRP A 412 14.24 9.19 1.95
C TRP A 412 13.68 7.91 1.36
N SER A 413 14.21 6.75 1.78
CA SER A 413 13.55 5.48 1.53
C SER A 413 12.22 5.40 2.28
N PRO A 414 11.19 4.69 1.76
CA PRO A 414 9.86 4.64 2.37
C PRO A 414 9.84 4.02 3.77
N ASP A 415 10.81 3.15 4.08
CA ASP A 415 11.00 2.56 5.40
C ASP A 415 11.76 3.47 6.38
N GLY A 416 12.21 4.64 5.92
CA GLY A 416 12.96 5.62 6.70
C GLY A 416 14.40 5.23 7.04
N ARG A 417 14.89 4.08 6.55
CA ARG A 417 16.22 3.56 6.91
C ARG A 417 17.36 4.16 6.09
N PHE A 418 17.07 4.80 4.97
CA PHE A 418 18.09 5.33 4.07
C PHE A 418 17.75 6.73 3.55
N LEU A 419 18.79 7.50 3.27
CA LEU A 419 18.71 8.77 2.56
C LEU A 419 19.63 8.74 1.34
N ALA A 420 19.05 8.91 0.16
CA ALA A 420 19.79 9.11 -1.07
C ALA A 420 19.94 10.61 -1.35
N ILE A 421 21.13 11.04 -1.79
CA ILE A 421 21.39 12.43 -2.16
C ILE A 421 22.03 12.51 -3.55
N GLY A 422 21.59 13.49 -4.34
CA GLY A 422 22.09 13.74 -5.68
C GLY A 422 22.96 14.99 -5.73
N LYS A 423 24.03 14.93 -6.51
CA LYS A 423 24.98 16.03 -6.70
C LYS A 423 24.83 16.66 -8.08
N TYR A 424 25.12 17.95 -8.14
CA TYR A 424 25.01 18.77 -9.35
C TYR A 424 26.36 19.38 -9.76
N TYR A 425 26.54 19.63 -11.05
CA TYR A 425 27.80 20.06 -11.69
C TYR A 425 28.97 19.10 -11.48
N THR A 426 28.70 17.79 -11.42
CA THR A 426 29.74 16.76 -11.28
C THR A 426 29.92 16.04 -12.60
N ASP A 427 31.17 15.77 -12.98
CA ASP A 427 31.55 14.94 -14.12
C ASP A 427 31.66 13.45 -13.76
N THR A 428 31.66 13.12 -12.46
CA THR A 428 32.00 11.79 -11.94
C THR A 428 31.01 11.32 -10.87
N VAL A 429 31.05 11.91 -9.68
CA VAL A 429 30.24 11.44 -8.54
C VAL A 429 28.88 12.13 -8.47
N GLY A 430 27.81 11.40 -8.83
CA GLY A 430 26.45 11.96 -8.91
C GLY A 430 25.52 11.59 -7.75
N LEU A 431 25.71 10.45 -7.09
CA LEU A 431 24.80 9.92 -6.07
C LEU A 431 25.57 9.46 -4.82
N GLU A 432 25.05 9.74 -3.64
CA GLU A 432 25.50 9.15 -2.37
C GLU A 432 24.32 8.55 -1.61
N LEU A 433 24.62 7.50 -0.84
CA LEU A 433 23.68 6.79 0.02
C LEU A 433 24.14 6.89 1.48
N TYR A 434 23.19 7.15 2.37
CA TYR A 434 23.38 7.20 3.81
C TYR A 434 22.39 6.23 4.47
N SER A 435 22.81 5.53 5.52
CA SER A 435 21.89 4.86 6.45
C SER A 435 21.40 5.85 7.49
N PHE A 436 20.18 5.63 7.96
CA PHE A 436 19.56 6.38 9.05
C PHE A 436 19.16 5.44 10.17
N LYS A 437 19.83 5.56 11.32
CA LYS A 437 19.56 4.76 12.52
C LYS A 437 19.63 5.67 13.74
N TYR A 438 18.66 5.56 14.64
CA TYR A 438 18.59 6.31 15.90
C TYR A 438 18.73 7.84 15.76
N GLY A 439 18.11 8.41 14.73
CA GLY A 439 18.15 9.87 14.51
C GLY A 439 19.46 10.38 13.89
N GLN A 440 20.34 9.49 13.42
CA GLN A 440 21.64 9.86 12.84
C GLN A 440 21.83 9.28 11.44
N LEU A 441 22.39 10.11 10.56
CA LEU A 441 22.77 9.73 9.21
C LEU A 441 24.25 9.31 9.15
N THR A 442 24.53 8.14 8.58
CA THR A 442 25.87 7.59 8.38
C THR A 442 26.10 7.30 6.90
N TYR A 443 27.20 7.79 6.34
CA TYR A 443 27.57 7.56 4.93
C TYR A 443 27.80 6.07 4.66
N LEU A 444 27.31 5.56 3.53
CA LEU A 444 27.47 4.18 3.09
C LEU A 444 28.26 4.07 1.78
N GLN A 445 27.76 4.73 0.73
CA GLN A 445 28.22 4.48 -0.63
C GLN A 445 28.16 5.75 -1.47
N THR A 446 29.01 5.79 -2.50
CA THR A 446 28.87 6.72 -3.62
C THR A 446 28.77 5.97 -4.94
N VAL A 447 27.94 6.49 -5.85
CA VAL A 447 27.68 5.92 -7.16
C VAL A 447 27.98 6.97 -8.24
N ASN A 448 28.75 6.56 -9.25
CA ASN A 448 29.05 7.37 -10.41
C ASN A 448 27.85 7.36 -11.37
N VAL A 449 27.19 8.50 -11.51
CA VAL A 449 26.07 8.70 -12.46
C VAL A 449 26.56 9.32 -13.77
N GLY A 450 27.81 9.81 -13.82
CA GLY A 450 28.43 10.39 -15.02
C GLY A 450 27.74 11.66 -15.54
N SER A 451 26.87 12.27 -14.72
CA SER A 451 26.15 13.50 -15.04
C SER A 451 25.53 14.09 -13.77
N SER A 452 24.98 15.29 -13.90
CA SER A 452 24.27 15.96 -12.80
C SER A 452 22.95 15.27 -12.49
N VAL A 453 22.69 15.00 -11.20
CA VAL A 453 21.43 14.41 -10.74
C VAL A 453 20.41 15.51 -10.47
N ASN A 454 19.29 15.46 -11.16
CA ASN A 454 18.22 16.46 -11.09
C ASN A 454 17.08 16.01 -10.16
N SER A 455 16.78 14.71 -10.12
CA SER A 455 15.71 14.17 -9.27
C SER A 455 16.00 12.77 -8.76
N LEU A 456 15.49 12.48 -7.57
CA LEU A 456 15.57 11.19 -6.89
C LEU A 456 14.19 10.84 -6.31
N LYS A 457 13.72 9.61 -6.55
CA LYS A 457 12.58 9.04 -5.83
C LYS A 457 12.73 7.52 -5.69
N TRP A 458 12.49 7.04 -4.48
CA TRP A 458 12.44 5.62 -4.18
C TRP A 458 11.12 5.01 -4.67
N SER A 459 11.18 3.75 -5.10
CA SER A 459 9.99 2.92 -5.27
C SER A 459 9.31 2.72 -3.92
N ARG A 460 8.00 2.47 -3.92
CA ARG A 460 7.19 2.33 -2.70
C ARG A 460 7.67 1.22 -1.77
N ASP A 461 8.19 0.12 -2.32
CA ASP A 461 8.74 -1.01 -1.58
C ASP A 461 10.14 -0.74 -0.99
N GLY A 462 10.75 0.42 -1.29
CA GLY A 462 12.09 0.79 -0.86
C GLY A 462 13.22 0.00 -1.53
N ARG A 463 12.91 -0.89 -2.48
CA ARG A 463 13.89 -1.76 -3.13
C ARG A 463 14.60 -1.10 -4.30
N TYR A 464 14.03 -0.04 -4.87
CA TYR A 464 14.58 0.64 -6.03
C TYR A 464 14.65 2.15 -5.86
N LEU A 465 15.65 2.76 -6.50
CA LEU A 465 15.80 4.20 -6.60
C LEU A 465 15.80 4.60 -8.08
N ALA A 466 14.83 5.43 -8.46
CA ALA A 466 14.82 6.09 -9.75
C ALA A 466 15.62 7.41 -9.67
N VAL A 467 16.55 7.57 -10.60
CA VAL A 467 17.50 8.68 -10.67
C VAL A 467 17.34 9.38 -12.01
N GLY A 468 16.90 10.63 -11.96
CA GLY A 468 16.79 11.49 -13.14
C GLY A 468 18.05 12.32 -13.32
N ALA A 469 18.73 12.14 -14.44
CA ALA A 469 19.97 12.83 -14.80
C ALA A 469 19.95 13.20 -16.30
N SER A 470 21.04 12.97 -17.05
CA SER A 470 21.01 13.06 -18.52
C SER A 470 20.11 12.00 -19.18
N ASP A 471 19.77 10.97 -18.41
CA ASP A 471 18.91 9.83 -18.71
C ASP A 471 18.10 9.48 -17.44
N LEU A 472 17.19 8.50 -17.54
CA LEU A 472 16.57 7.88 -16.36
C LEU A 472 17.38 6.63 -15.99
N ARG A 473 17.77 6.50 -14.72
CA ARG A 473 18.44 5.30 -14.21
C ARG A 473 17.66 4.69 -13.06
N LEU A 474 17.67 3.36 -13.03
CA LEU A 474 17.10 2.58 -11.95
C LEU A 474 18.23 1.83 -11.25
N TYR A 475 18.30 1.98 -9.92
CA TYR A 475 19.18 1.21 -9.07
C TYR A 475 18.34 0.35 -8.13
N ARG A 476 18.83 -0.83 -7.77
CA ARG A 476 18.26 -1.71 -6.76
C ARG A 476 19.08 -1.57 -5.49
N LEU A 477 18.43 -1.47 -4.34
CA LEU A 477 19.07 -1.54 -3.03
C LEU A 477 19.23 -3.00 -2.63
N VAL A 478 20.48 -3.44 -2.45
CA VAL A 478 20.86 -4.78 -1.99
C VAL A 478 21.94 -4.61 -0.91
N ASP A 479 21.70 -5.16 0.28
CA ASP A 479 22.64 -5.15 1.41
C ASP A 479 23.23 -3.75 1.72
N GLU A 480 22.36 -2.75 1.87
CA GLU A 480 22.73 -1.35 2.13
C GLU A 480 23.58 -0.70 1.01
N SER A 481 23.54 -1.24 -0.22
CA SER A 481 24.25 -0.71 -1.38
C SER A 481 23.39 -0.69 -2.65
N PHE A 482 23.69 0.21 -3.58
CA PHE A 482 23.02 0.31 -4.87
C PHE A 482 23.72 -0.49 -5.96
N ASP A 483 22.97 -1.39 -6.56
CA ASP A 483 23.29 -2.08 -7.81
C ASP A 483 22.56 -1.42 -8.98
N TRP A 484 23.26 -1.27 -10.11
CA TRP A 484 22.63 -0.78 -11.34
C TRP A 484 21.66 -1.82 -11.93
N VAL A 485 20.48 -1.37 -12.35
CA VAL A 485 19.44 -2.24 -12.95
C VAL A 485 19.20 -1.90 -14.41
N GLN A 486 18.92 -0.64 -14.70
CA GLN A 486 18.52 -0.21 -16.03
C GLN A 486 18.86 1.27 -16.26
N THR A 487 19.22 1.61 -17.50
CA THR A 487 19.25 2.98 -18.00
C THR A 487 18.24 3.11 -19.14
N VAL A 488 17.40 4.14 -19.07
CA VAL A 488 16.42 4.48 -20.09
C VAL A 488 16.83 5.82 -20.70
N SER A 489 17.36 5.76 -21.92
CA SER A 489 17.98 6.88 -22.64
C SER A 489 16.95 7.76 -23.33
N ASP A 490 16.14 8.46 -22.55
CA ASP A 490 14.96 9.18 -23.02
C ASP A 490 15.03 10.71 -22.87
N GLY A 491 16.26 11.21 -22.93
CA GLY A 491 16.61 12.61 -22.77
C GLY A 491 16.82 13.01 -21.31
N SER A 492 17.24 14.26 -21.12
CA SER A 492 17.52 14.79 -19.78
C SER A 492 16.25 14.79 -18.93
N VAL A 493 16.29 14.06 -17.82
CA VAL A 493 15.19 13.97 -16.86
C VAL A 493 15.35 15.09 -15.84
N SER A 494 14.40 16.02 -15.84
CA SER A 494 14.38 17.17 -14.91
C SER A 494 13.66 16.85 -13.61
N THR A 495 12.65 15.99 -13.64
CA THR A 495 11.86 15.60 -12.47
C THR A 495 11.24 14.21 -12.68
N LEU A 496 10.84 13.56 -11.59
CA LEU A 496 10.22 12.24 -11.63
C LEU A 496 9.38 12.00 -10.37
N ALA A 497 8.36 11.14 -10.50
CA ALA A 497 7.49 10.72 -9.41
C ALA A 497 6.97 9.29 -9.64
N TRP A 498 7.07 8.44 -8.62
CA TRP A 498 6.43 7.12 -8.62
C TRP A 498 4.93 7.28 -8.38
N SER A 499 4.12 6.47 -9.06
CA SER A 499 2.70 6.36 -8.77
C SER A 499 2.50 5.81 -7.35
N PRO A 500 1.39 6.16 -6.67
CA PRO A 500 1.12 5.70 -5.30
C PRO A 500 1.05 4.19 -5.15
N ASP A 501 0.70 3.45 -6.20
CA ASP A 501 0.70 1.98 -6.21
C ASP A 501 2.08 1.37 -6.48
N GLY A 502 3.09 2.17 -6.87
CA GLY A 502 4.44 1.72 -7.21
C GLY A 502 4.57 1.08 -8.60
N ASN A 503 3.49 0.97 -9.36
CA ASN A 503 3.48 0.27 -10.64
C ASN A 503 3.93 1.14 -11.82
N TYR A 504 4.07 2.46 -11.63
CA TYR A 504 4.43 3.39 -12.68
C TYR A 504 5.41 4.46 -12.20
N VAL A 505 6.20 4.97 -13.14
CA VAL A 505 7.08 6.13 -12.96
C VAL A 505 6.71 7.19 -13.97
N ALA A 506 6.27 8.35 -13.49
CA ALA A 506 6.15 9.54 -14.31
C ALA A 506 7.48 10.29 -14.33
N ILE A 507 7.96 10.66 -15.52
CA ILE A 507 9.15 11.50 -15.68
C ILE A 507 8.82 12.75 -16.48
N GLY A 508 9.49 13.84 -16.10
CA GLY A 508 9.52 15.08 -16.85
C GLY A 508 10.82 15.19 -17.62
N SER A 509 10.71 15.38 -18.93
CA SER A 509 11.81 15.79 -19.81
C SER A 509 11.31 16.88 -20.75
N SER A 510 11.55 16.78 -22.06
CA SER A 510 10.87 17.63 -23.06
C SER A 510 9.36 17.35 -23.14
N ASN A 511 8.95 16.16 -22.69
CA ASN A 511 7.57 15.69 -22.58
C ASN A 511 7.30 15.11 -21.19
N LEU A 512 6.03 14.90 -20.86
CA LEU A 512 5.65 13.99 -19.78
C LEU A 512 5.68 12.57 -20.33
N ARG A 513 6.38 11.66 -19.65
CA ARG A 513 6.39 10.24 -20.03
C ARG A 513 6.07 9.38 -18.83
N ILE A 514 5.30 8.32 -19.06
CA ILE A 514 4.94 7.34 -18.04
C ILE A 514 5.52 6.00 -18.43
N TYR A 515 6.18 5.35 -17.48
CA TYR A 515 6.72 4.00 -17.62
C TYR A 515 5.98 3.10 -16.66
N SER A 516 5.55 1.92 -17.11
CA SER A 516 5.19 0.85 -16.19
C SER A 516 6.45 0.26 -15.58
N PHE A 517 6.34 -0.16 -14.33
CA PHE A 517 7.38 -0.83 -13.58
C PHE A 517 6.88 -2.21 -13.18
N ALA A 518 7.52 -3.23 -13.75
CA ALA A 518 7.25 -4.63 -13.41
C ALA A 518 8.54 -5.42 -13.53
N ASN A 519 8.75 -6.39 -12.64
CA ASN A 519 9.91 -7.31 -12.69
C ASN A 519 11.26 -6.58 -12.79
N ALA A 520 11.42 -5.48 -12.04
CA ALA A 520 12.62 -4.64 -12.06
C ALA A 520 12.94 -4.00 -13.43
N GLN A 521 11.93 -3.78 -14.27
CA GLN A 521 12.08 -3.16 -15.58
C GLN A 521 11.07 -2.03 -15.77
N LEU A 522 11.53 -0.96 -16.41
CA LEU A 522 10.74 0.18 -16.85
C LEU A 522 10.41 0.05 -18.33
N GLN A 523 9.12 0.17 -18.67
CA GLN A 523 8.62 0.10 -20.04
C GLN A 523 7.74 1.31 -20.33
N LEU A 524 8.02 2.04 -21.41
CA LEU A 524 7.25 3.24 -21.76
C LEU A 524 5.80 2.86 -22.10
N THR A 525 4.83 3.46 -21.41
CA THR A 525 3.39 3.24 -21.66
C THR A 525 2.72 4.45 -22.29
N SER A 526 3.14 5.66 -21.92
CA SER A 526 2.48 6.88 -22.39
C SER A 526 3.47 8.02 -22.58
N THR A 527 3.25 8.84 -23.60
CA THR A 527 3.97 10.10 -23.81
C THR A 527 2.94 11.19 -24.07
N VAL A 528 2.96 12.22 -23.23
CA VAL A 528 2.13 13.40 -23.40
C VAL A 528 3.03 14.56 -23.79
N SER A 529 2.91 14.97 -25.05
CA SER A 529 3.67 16.07 -25.62
C SER A 529 3.27 17.39 -24.96
N GLY A 530 4.25 18.20 -24.56
CA GLY A 530 3.96 19.54 -24.07
C GLY A 530 4.95 20.07 -23.06
N SER A 531 5.98 20.76 -23.56
CA SER A 531 6.90 21.65 -22.84
C SER A 531 7.70 21.08 -21.66
N SER A 532 8.88 21.66 -21.44
CA SER A 532 9.79 21.31 -20.34
C SER A 532 9.09 21.31 -18.98
N ILE A 533 9.17 20.18 -18.29
CA ILE A 533 8.48 19.96 -17.00
C ILE A 533 9.48 20.18 -15.86
N SER A 534 9.15 21.07 -14.93
CA SER A 534 9.99 21.37 -13.77
C SER A 534 9.55 20.63 -12.51
N GLY A 535 8.28 20.24 -12.40
CA GLY A 535 7.75 19.49 -11.26
C GLY A 535 6.62 18.54 -11.66
N ILE A 536 6.53 17.40 -10.98
CA ILE A 536 5.50 16.36 -11.15
C ILE A 536 5.13 15.86 -9.76
N ASP A 537 3.84 15.68 -9.50
CA ASP A 537 3.39 15.00 -8.29
C ASP A 537 2.07 14.26 -8.50
N TRP A 538 1.93 13.12 -7.84
CA TRP A 538 0.73 12.28 -7.91
C TRP A 538 -0.25 12.66 -6.83
N VAL A 539 -1.53 12.56 -7.16
CA VAL A 539 -2.59 12.59 -6.14
C VAL A 539 -2.62 11.22 -5.45
N SER A 540 -2.85 11.20 -4.14
CA SER A 540 -2.79 10.02 -3.25
C SER A 540 -3.49 8.77 -3.79
N GLY A 541 -4.62 8.93 -4.47
CA GLY A 541 -5.38 7.82 -5.07
C GLY A 541 -4.83 7.26 -6.38
N GLY A 542 -3.74 7.79 -6.93
CA GLY A 542 -3.07 7.29 -8.15
C GLY A 542 -3.82 7.55 -9.46
N ASN A 543 -5.06 8.01 -9.40
CA ASN A 543 -5.89 8.28 -10.58
C ASN A 543 -5.59 9.62 -11.26
N PHE A 544 -4.77 10.48 -10.64
CA PHE A 544 -4.44 11.79 -11.17
C PHE A 544 -2.97 12.14 -10.92
N LEU A 545 -2.43 12.89 -11.88
CA LEU A 545 -1.07 13.41 -11.86
C LEU A 545 -1.10 14.89 -12.21
N LEU A 546 -0.33 15.69 -11.48
CA LEU A 546 -0.10 17.09 -11.80
C LEU A 546 1.32 17.25 -12.34
N SER A 547 1.47 18.14 -13.31
CA SER A 547 2.77 18.61 -13.78
C SER A 547 2.81 20.13 -13.79
N VAL A 548 3.98 20.70 -13.54
CA VAL A 548 4.24 22.12 -13.74
C VAL A 548 5.42 22.30 -14.69
N GLY A 549 5.26 23.18 -15.68
CA GLY A 549 6.26 23.42 -16.72
C GLY A 549 5.84 24.57 -17.64
N ASN A 550 6.79 25.37 -18.14
CA ASN A 550 6.54 26.58 -18.93
C ASN A 550 5.47 27.49 -18.32
N ASN A 551 5.59 27.78 -17.01
CA ASN A 551 4.65 28.60 -16.25
C ASN A 551 3.18 28.14 -16.38
N THR A 552 2.96 26.84 -16.54
CA THR A 552 1.61 26.26 -16.62
C THR A 552 1.55 25.07 -15.68
N VAL A 553 0.50 24.97 -14.87
CA VAL A 553 0.14 23.73 -14.17
C VAL A 553 -0.83 22.97 -15.06
N ARG A 554 -0.53 21.71 -15.33
CA ARG A 554 -1.38 20.80 -16.10
C ARG A 554 -1.81 19.63 -15.22
N TRP A 555 -3.05 19.20 -15.44
CA TRP A 555 -3.67 18.09 -14.76
C TRP A 555 -3.92 16.97 -15.75
N PHE A 556 -3.62 15.75 -15.33
CA PHE A 556 -3.85 14.56 -16.10
C PHE A 556 -4.67 13.56 -15.29
N SER A 557 -5.69 12.98 -15.91
CA SER A 557 -6.25 11.73 -15.42
C SER A 557 -5.30 10.61 -15.80
N PHE A 558 -5.26 9.57 -14.97
CA PHE A 558 -4.40 8.42 -15.17
C PHE A 558 -5.19 7.14 -14.99
N VAL A 559 -5.19 6.29 -16.02
CA VAL A 559 -5.83 4.97 -15.99
C VAL A 559 -4.97 4.00 -16.77
N GLY A 560 -4.58 2.89 -16.14
CA GLY A 560 -3.94 1.75 -16.82
C GLY A 560 -2.67 2.10 -17.60
N GLY A 561 -1.83 3.01 -17.09
CA GLY A 561 -0.59 3.41 -17.74
C GLY A 561 -0.73 4.56 -18.74
N GLN A 562 -1.94 5.08 -18.96
CA GLN A 562 -2.20 6.21 -19.85
C GLN A 562 -2.53 7.47 -19.07
N ALA A 563 -1.82 8.56 -19.39
CA ALA A 563 -2.13 9.90 -18.88
C ALA A 563 -2.90 10.71 -19.94
N ALA A 564 -4.07 11.23 -19.58
CA ALA A 564 -4.89 12.05 -20.46
C ALA A 564 -5.02 13.47 -19.90
N TYR A 565 -4.77 14.48 -20.73
CA TYR A 565 -4.89 15.88 -20.34
C TYR A 565 -6.33 16.21 -19.93
N VAL A 566 -6.50 16.85 -18.78
CA VAL A 566 -7.80 17.26 -18.26
C VAL A 566 -7.95 18.77 -18.31
N SER A 567 -7.02 19.50 -17.70
CA SER A 567 -7.11 20.96 -17.58
C SER A 567 -5.75 21.58 -17.29
N SER A 568 -5.67 22.89 -17.42
CA SER A 568 -4.49 23.66 -17.04
C SER A 568 -4.83 25.07 -16.62
N PHE A 569 -3.92 25.69 -15.88
CA PHE A 569 -3.95 27.12 -15.62
C PHE A 569 -2.55 27.70 -15.69
N ALA A 570 -2.49 28.97 -16.10
CA ALA A 570 -1.24 29.70 -16.24
C ALA A 570 -0.78 30.24 -14.87
N LEU A 571 0.54 30.20 -14.68
CA LEU A 571 1.26 30.82 -13.59
C LEU A 571 1.97 32.07 -14.10
N SER A 572 2.30 32.97 -13.17
CA SER A 572 3.09 34.17 -13.47
C SER A 572 4.59 33.90 -13.66
N SER A 573 5.09 32.72 -13.27
CA SER A 573 6.50 32.37 -13.31
C SER A 573 6.71 30.86 -13.16
N SER A 574 7.96 30.43 -13.29
CA SER A 574 8.34 29.03 -13.12
C SER A 574 8.14 28.59 -11.68
N ALA A 575 7.74 27.34 -11.49
CA ALA A 575 7.29 26.87 -10.20
C ALA A 575 7.62 25.39 -9.94
N GLN A 576 7.49 25.04 -8.67
CA GLN A 576 7.41 23.67 -8.17
C GLN A 576 6.03 23.40 -7.60
N ILE A 577 5.71 22.12 -7.45
CA ILE A 577 4.43 21.65 -6.97
C ILE A 577 4.63 20.54 -5.94
N SER A 578 3.74 20.48 -4.95
CA SER A 578 3.63 19.35 -4.03
C SER A 578 2.17 19.17 -3.64
N VAL A 579 1.72 17.92 -3.57
CA VAL A 579 0.37 17.51 -3.19
C VAL A 579 0.41 16.97 -1.75
N SER A 580 -0.64 17.26 -0.97
CA SER A 580 -0.76 16.73 0.39
C SER A 580 -0.98 15.22 0.37
N ALA A 581 -0.58 14.53 1.44
CA ALA A 581 -0.64 13.07 1.52
C ALA A 581 -2.07 12.50 1.39
N ASP A 582 -3.08 13.26 1.81
CA ASP A 582 -4.50 12.91 1.64
C ASP A 582 -5.02 13.21 0.22
N GLY A 583 -4.27 13.94 -0.60
CA GLY A 583 -4.66 14.39 -1.94
C GLY A 583 -5.64 15.56 -1.93
N GLY A 584 -5.93 16.18 -0.79
CA GLY A 584 -6.93 17.25 -0.65
C GLY A 584 -6.40 18.65 -1.00
N TYR A 585 -5.08 18.85 -1.01
CA TYR A 585 -4.44 20.14 -1.23
C TYR A 585 -3.25 20.03 -2.16
N CYS A 586 -2.97 21.12 -2.85
CA CYS A 586 -1.79 21.29 -3.68
C CYS A 586 -1.16 22.64 -3.36
N ALA A 587 0.14 22.62 -3.09
CA ALA A 587 0.94 23.82 -2.88
C ALA A 587 1.80 24.07 -4.12
N ILE A 588 1.87 25.34 -4.54
CA ILE A 588 2.64 25.79 -5.69
C ILE A 588 3.61 26.87 -5.22
N GLY A 589 4.90 26.62 -5.44
CA GLY A 589 5.98 27.55 -5.11
C GLY A 589 6.56 28.17 -6.37
N LYS A 590 6.48 29.50 -6.51
CA LYS A 590 6.93 30.27 -7.66
C LYS A 590 8.29 30.91 -7.43
N GLN A 591 9.12 30.93 -8.48
CA GLN A 591 10.49 31.45 -8.43
C GLN A 591 10.59 32.98 -8.52
N SER A 592 9.55 33.66 -9.00
CA SER A 592 9.52 35.13 -9.12
C SER A 592 8.10 35.68 -9.20
N GLY A 593 7.94 36.98 -8.94
CA GLY A 593 6.66 37.68 -8.99
C GLY A 593 6.08 37.90 -7.58
N SER A 594 4.76 38.14 -7.50
CA SER A 594 4.03 38.19 -6.23
C SER A 594 3.35 36.86 -5.93
N ASN A 595 3.01 36.61 -4.65
CA ASN A 595 2.37 35.37 -4.20
C ASN A 595 3.26 34.13 -4.40
N ASP A 596 4.49 34.14 -3.89
CA ASP A 596 5.50 33.10 -4.14
C ASP A 596 5.09 31.70 -3.67
N LEU A 597 4.22 31.58 -2.68
CA LEU A 597 3.62 30.30 -2.28
C LEU A 597 2.10 30.41 -2.37
N GLU A 598 1.48 29.48 -3.08
CA GLU A 598 0.04 29.45 -3.30
C GLU A 598 -0.51 28.09 -2.87
N LEU A 599 -1.59 28.11 -2.08
CA LEU A 599 -2.32 26.91 -1.69
C LEU A 599 -3.61 26.81 -2.50
N TYR A 600 -3.80 25.66 -3.12
CA TYR A 600 -5.00 25.31 -3.87
C TYR A 600 -5.67 24.12 -3.19
N PRO A 601 -7.00 24.10 -3.13
CA PRO A 601 -7.69 22.87 -2.83
C PRO A 601 -7.61 21.98 -4.07
N VAL A 602 -7.30 20.71 -3.88
CA VAL A 602 -7.55 19.70 -4.90
C VAL A 602 -9.01 19.33 -4.77
N THR A 603 -9.86 20.25 -5.25
CA THR A 603 -11.29 19.98 -5.32
C THR A 603 -11.58 19.15 -6.56
N TYR A 604 -12.27 18.06 -6.32
CA TYR A 604 -12.89 17.29 -7.37
C TYR A 604 -14.26 17.91 -7.66
N SER A 605 -14.31 18.84 -8.62
CA SER A 605 -15.54 19.55 -9.01
C SER A 605 -16.22 18.90 -10.21
N GLY A 606 -17.47 18.47 -10.00
CA GLY A 606 -18.48 18.45 -11.05
C GLY A 606 -19.40 17.25 -11.00
N LYS A 607 -20.55 17.43 -10.33
CA LYS A 607 -21.83 16.75 -10.59
C LYS A 607 -21.85 16.24 -12.03
N ALA A 608 -21.64 14.94 -12.23
CA ALA A 608 -22.27 14.37 -13.41
C ALA A 608 -23.75 14.24 -13.06
N ILE A 609 -24.55 14.75 -13.97
CA ILE A 609 -25.97 14.48 -14.06
C ILE A 609 -26.05 12.94 -14.12
N ASN A 610 -26.60 12.28 -13.10
CA ASN A 610 -26.65 10.82 -12.86
C ASN A 610 -25.57 10.19 -11.93
N LYS A 611 -24.98 10.94 -10.99
CA LYS A 611 -24.15 10.37 -9.91
C LYS A 611 -24.89 10.51 -8.58
N GLU A 612 -25.55 9.45 -8.14
CA GLU A 612 -26.35 9.39 -6.92
C GLU A 612 -26.12 8.03 -6.24
N ILE A 613 -26.52 7.92 -4.97
CA ILE A 613 -26.76 6.62 -4.35
C ILE A 613 -28.22 6.28 -4.63
N SER A 614 -28.46 5.26 -5.45
CA SER A 614 -29.79 4.84 -5.88
C SER A 614 -30.15 3.49 -5.28
N PHE A 615 -31.30 3.43 -4.61
CA PHE A 615 -31.94 2.20 -4.18
C PHE A 615 -33.09 1.89 -5.15
N GLY A 616 -32.79 1.16 -6.22
CA GLY A 616 -33.67 0.83 -7.35
C GLY A 616 -33.09 1.14 -8.73
N ASP A 617 -33.79 0.72 -9.80
CA ASP A 617 -33.36 0.89 -11.21
C ASP A 617 -34.01 2.05 -12.00
N GLY A 618 -34.83 2.91 -11.36
CA GLY A 618 -35.30 4.20 -11.90
C GLY A 618 -36.79 4.51 -11.67
N GLU A 619 -37.27 5.64 -12.22
CA GLU A 619 -38.63 6.20 -12.02
C GLU A 619 -39.79 5.29 -12.51
N TYR A 620 -39.49 4.18 -13.21
CA TYR A 620 -40.45 3.19 -13.75
C TYR A 620 -40.01 1.73 -13.47
N ALA A 621 -39.31 1.52 -12.36
CA ALA A 621 -38.57 0.30 -12.00
C ALA A 621 -39.38 -0.99 -11.81
N SER A 622 -38.78 -2.14 -12.16
CA SER A 622 -39.25 -3.48 -11.77
C SER A 622 -38.41 -4.12 -10.65
N ASN A 623 -37.23 -3.56 -10.33
CA ASN A 623 -36.34 -4.07 -9.29
C ASN A 623 -35.96 -2.96 -8.31
N ASN A 624 -36.42 -3.07 -7.06
CA ASN A 624 -36.18 -2.09 -6.01
C ASN A 624 -35.42 -2.72 -4.84
N CYS A 625 -34.53 -1.92 -4.26
CA CYS A 625 -33.93 -2.22 -2.97
C CYS A 625 -34.76 -1.51 -1.89
N SER A 626 -35.23 -2.24 -0.90
CA SER A 626 -36.01 -1.71 0.22
C SER A 626 -35.11 -0.91 1.15
N VAL A 627 -35.57 0.27 1.59
CA VAL A 627 -34.83 1.12 2.53
C VAL A 627 -35.62 1.23 3.83
N ASN A 628 -35.04 0.72 4.91
CA ASN A 628 -35.66 0.59 6.22
C ASN A 628 -34.96 1.52 7.21
N ILE A 629 -35.61 2.62 7.58
CA ILE A 629 -35.12 3.57 8.61
C ILE A 629 -35.75 3.16 9.95
N LEU A 630 -34.93 2.68 10.90
CA LEU A 630 -35.41 2.19 12.19
C LEU A 630 -35.82 3.34 13.14
N SER A 631 -36.57 3.03 14.20
CA SER A 631 -37.25 4.04 15.02
C SER A 631 -36.32 5.03 15.72
N ASN A 632 -35.07 4.65 15.99
CA ASN A 632 -34.07 5.52 16.62
C ASN A 632 -33.10 6.15 15.62
N ALA A 633 -33.25 5.82 14.33
CA ALA A 633 -32.33 6.22 13.30
C ALA A 633 -32.44 7.71 12.98
N ARG A 634 -31.29 8.35 12.80
CA ARG A 634 -31.13 9.67 12.22
C ARG A 634 -30.16 9.59 11.05
N VAL A 635 -30.70 9.65 9.83
CA VAL A 635 -29.89 9.62 8.61
C VAL A 635 -29.56 11.03 8.15
N ILE A 636 -28.26 11.36 8.11
CA ILE A 636 -27.76 12.62 7.57
C ILE A 636 -27.27 12.37 6.15
N VAL A 637 -27.90 13.02 5.18
CA VAL A 637 -27.54 12.87 3.76
C VAL A 637 -26.75 14.09 3.28
N GLY A 638 -25.50 13.86 2.89
CA GLY A 638 -24.60 14.79 2.23
C GLY A 638 -24.30 14.34 0.79
N GLY A 639 -25.24 14.56 -0.13
CA GLY A 639 -25.14 14.12 -1.52
C GLY A 639 -26.51 13.96 -2.17
N ASN A 640 -26.57 13.34 -3.35
CA ASN A 640 -27.83 12.94 -3.98
C ASN A 640 -28.12 11.48 -3.62
N VAL A 641 -29.19 11.24 -2.88
CA VAL A 641 -29.73 9.91 -2.62
C VAL A 641 -31.10 9.82 -3.26
N VAL A 642 -31.32 8.79 -4.07
CA VAL A 642 -32.59 8.53 -4.74
C VAL A 642 -33.13 7.19 -4.27
N TYR A 643 -34.39 7.22 -3.83
CA TYR A 643 -35.17 6.05 -3.50
C TYR A 643 -36.42 6.08 -4.39
N ASN A 644 -36.61 5.05 -5.20
CA ASN A 644 -37.83 4.94 -6.01
C ASN A 644 -38.92 4.34 -5.14
N ALA A 645 -39.75 5.19 -4.56
CA ALA A 645 -40.96 4.75 -3.89
C ALA A 645 -41.95 4.24 -4.95
N VAL A 646 -42.35 2.97 -4.84
CA VAL A 646 -43.54 2.43 -5.52
C VAL A 646 -44.75 2.62 -4.64
#